data_AF-A0A1T5MAB7-F1
#
_entry.id   AF-A0A1T5MAB7-F1
#
_cell.length_a   1.000
_cell.length_b   1.000
_cell.length_c   1.000
_cell.angle_alpha   90.00
_cell.angle_beta   90.00
_cell.angle_gamma   90.00
#
_symmetry.space_group_name_H-M   'P 1'
#
loop_
_entity.id
_entity.type
_entity.pdbx_description
1 polymer ?
#
loop_
_entity_poly.entity_id
_entity_poly.type
_entity_poly.pdbx_seq_one_letter_code
_entity_poly.pdbx_strand_id
1 'polypeptide(L)'
;MKVNPADILNKICRLLVVIVMCMICIPALAQPSNNCVINGPSTACTDQQVYFNVACDSYDGTFYWFVDGVQAAVGTTVLDYSFPTAKTYQVTYQILLGDDGHGGLVWGDAGSSSIVITSAPTAPVIQSSALSICASGSVTLTVTNASSGNYTWSSIPAGYSATGTSATFNNVTSSTQFVVQRAASGCAVQSSINVSVLSTIVLPVAESATPYHKKVIKGNTQASDHYWQVSASGTSMDRNLMGTRTVTEAGTFWVRRYNSQGSCWTTATGPLAITVSYIPPVAEVRSAKQIGYSDLYFVNNDRDHILQFADYYFVTSGASNASVVKSFIEEGQVVNQRIYSPGIYYIRGKDRVTGTWGEAVSVDVQFADDAGINSIYTKSFDGMSNIPFAESKRFFDNNGNPLQTQTLVHNLDGNRVFSSGEFRDKYDRVVGSTLAAPILSNAFSYSPELVIRENAEGSYTIPSDRIGTVGWYYSAANSLENHVPISNFPYTQVEYYNDGTGEVKSSSGLGEALRRGSGREILSGTFPIYGELNDYLSKRSTAITGIVHDGALKNEGLQTVARDQNGKYTITIADKEGNNVMSARAGVNEPGGYALAISNSVVSSADPLSSNYRRMTYFYILHDQPVSITGSIDFVIENIVTNERKDIGQTFAGSNGVWPAGFYRVLLNNNNSEVTLSYTNYFTDVSYQFYNDAGRLISSVSPNGFVSWKSGTAYSTIDKTTYKYNHRGWLLELREPDAGRTRYVYRKDGNIRFSQNAEQRKSNRFSYTHYDPFGRPVESGEYTGTEVKFIPMDSSVFVSSEMNNVLEETSADENWTQDSRKDWVETFYDFKDTEVFNTLNLPSEFDQTFVRSAVSTSKNVNIQTWYGYDEFGRVVWIAQKPKTLPRLFIVRYTHDFLGNILTVANVTYDLHGNRLQQFYHHYEYDAEKRLSKAYTSLEENASRRLRATYEYYLHGPLKRIELGENLQGIDFVYNIHGWLTQINHPDPAQDPGADGNDVFGMTLDYYQSEMNNLYSVVSGVPDVRKRHGLPEIVQVSVSNRQPFMRFGPQLNFSEQSNIGDKKNGAETPKYMQVLERFK
;
A
#
# COMPACT_ATOMS: atom_id res chain seq x y z
N MET A 1 -63.09 -5.74 -3.93
CA MET A 1 -63.45 -4.66 -4.88
C MET A 1 -63.04 -5.06 -6.29
N LYS A 2 -63.55 -4.36 -7.31
CA LYS A 2 -63.18 -4.35 -8.76
C LYS A 2 -62.11 -5.39 -9.18
N VAL A 3 -62.45 -6.52 -9.81
CA VAL A 3 -63.11 -6.75 -11.13
C VAL A 3 -62.16 -6.54 -12.32
N ASN A 4 -62.26 -7.47 -13.28
CA ASN A 4 -61.41 -7.63 -14.45
C ASN A 4 -62.00 -6.91 -15.71
N PRO A 5 -62.34 -7.57 -16.85
CA PRO A 5 -61.79 -7.17 -18.14
C PRO A 5 -62.66 -6.23 -18.99
N ALA A 6 -61.99 -5.59 -19.96
CA ALA A 6 -62.52 -5.14 -21.24
C ALA A 6 -61.29 -5.01 -22.18
N ASP A 7 -61.13 -5.68 -23.32
CA ASP A 7 -62.01 -6.49 -24.17
C ASP A 7 -63.26 -5.76 -24.70
N ILE A 8 -63.57 -6.02 -25.97
CA ILE A 8 -64.71 -5.49 -26.73
C ILE A 8 -64.78 -3.95 -26.80
N LEU A 9 -64.07 -3.38 -27.78
CA LEU A 9 -64.71 -2.36 -28.61
C LEU A 9 -64.53 -2.71 -30.10
N ASN A 10 -65.65 -3.05 -30.74
CA ASN A 10 -65.96 -2.90 -32.17
C ASN A 10 -64.81 -3.11 -33.18
N LYS A 11 -64.78 -4.17 -34.00
CA LYS A 11 -65.91 -4.89 -34.63
C LYS A 11 -66.86 -4.01 -35.47
N ILE A 12 -66.31 -2.94 -36.04
CA ILE A 12 -66.84 -2.14 -37.15
C ILE A 12 -65.77 -2.19 -38.26
N CYS A 13 -66.03 -2.57 -39.52
CA CYS A 13 -67.28 -3.10 -40.08
C CYS A 13 -67.02 -4.09 -41.23
N ARG A 14 -67.90 -5.09 -41.38
CA ARG A 14 -68.31 -5.59 -42.71
C ARG A 14 -69.48 -4.72 -43.18
N LEU A 15 -69.44 -4.25 -44.42
CA LEU A 15 -70.53 -4.10 -45.42
C LEU A 15 -69.91 -3.26 -46.59
N LEU A 16 -69.95 -3.64 -47.88
CA LEU A 16 -71.07 -3.99 -48.79
C LEU A 16 -71.84 -2.73 -49.28
N VAL A 17 -72.60 -2.86 -50.39
CA VAL A 17 -73.63 -1.93 -50.94
C VAL A 17 -73.10 -0.82 -51.91
N VAL A 18 -73.69 -0.48 -53.10
CA VAL A 18 -74.65 -1.16 -54.05
C VAL A 18 -74.86 -0.34 -55.39
N ILE A 19 -75.52 -0.91 -56.42
CA ILE A 19 -76.53 -0.29 -57.37
C ILE A 19 -76.24 0.13 -58.86
N VAL A 20 -77.11 -0.39 -59.78
CA VAL A 20 -77.79 0.16 -61.02
C VAL A 20 -77.20 0.17 -62.47
N MET A 21 -77.83 -0.65 -63.34
CA MET A 21 -78.50 -0.50 -64.70
C MET A 21 -77.95 0.46 -65.82
N CYS A 22 -78.29 0.36 -67.13
CA CYS A 22 -79.29 -0.40 -67.95
C CYS A 22 -78.72 -0.71 -69.39
N MET A 23 -79.33 -1.00 -70.58
CA MET A 23 -80.66 -1.07 -71.28
C MET A 23 -80.44 -1.86 -72.66
N ILE A 24 -81.26 -2.06 -73.74
CA ILE A 24 -82.63 -1.71 -74.26
C ILE A 24 -83.07 -2.64 -75.48
N CYS A 25 -84.39 -2.86 -75.70
CA CYS A 25 -85.19 -3.19 -76.95
C CYS A 25 -84.99 -4.43 -77.92
N ILE A 26 -86.03 -4.66 -78.77
CA ILE A 26 -86.42 -5.77 -79.71
C ILE A 26 -87.41 -5.22 -80.81
N PRO A 27 -87.97 -5.90 -81.89
CA PRO A 27 -88.42 -7.31 -82.10
C PRO A 27 -88.23 -7.93 -83.55
N ALA A 28 -89.23 -8.63 -84.18
CA ALA A 28 -89.14 -9.51 -85.40
C ALA A 28 -90.41 -9.59 -86.31
N LEU A 29 -90.40 -10.37 -87.44
CA LEU A 29 -91.53 -10.66 -88.40
C LEU A 29 -91.35 -11.96 -89.29
N ALA A 30 -92.11 -12.18 -90.40
CA ALA A 30 -92.65 -13.47 -90.94
C ALA A 30 -92.56 -13.68 -92.52
N GLN A 31 -92.83 -14.81 -93.26
CA GLN A 31 -93.14 -16.29 -93.11
C GLN A 31 -93.34 -17.03 -94.51
N PRO A 32 -92.71 -18.19 -94.88
CA PRO A 32 -93.38 -19.27 -95.69
C PRO A 32 -92.93 -20.76 -95.49
N SER A 33 -93.45 -21.73 -96.30
CA SER A 33 -93.42 -23.22 -96.15
C SER A 33 -92.23 -24.01 -96.74
N ASN A 34 -91.77 -25.08 -96.07
CA ASN A 34 -90.47 -25.73 -96.36
C ASN A 34 -90.39 -27.24 -96.02
N ASN A 35 -89.76 -28.03 -96.90
CA ASN A 35 -89.51 -29.47 -96.74
C ASN A 35 -88.25 -29.70 -95.86
N CYS A 36 -88.33 -30.55 -94.82
CA CYS A 36 -87.37 -30.55 -93.70
C CYS A 36 -87.04 -31.95 -93.12
N VAL A 37 -85.77 -32.19 -92.74
CA VAL A 37 -85.26 -33.47 -92.19
C VAL A 37 -84.44 -33.27 -90.91
N ILE A 38 -84.74 -34.06 -89.87
CA ILE A 38 -84.00 -34.11 -88.60
C ILE A 38 -82.82 -35.09 -88.66
N ASN A 39 -81.66 -34.64 -88.18
CA ASN A 39 -80.40 -35.39 -88.07
C ASN A 39 -79.88 -35.34 -86.63
N GLY A 40 -79.15 -36.37 -86.21
CA GLY A 40 -78.48 -36.42 -84.90
C GLY A 40 -77.99 -37.83 -84.53
N PRO A 41 -77.21 -37.99 -83.44
CA PRO A 41 -76.69 -39.27 -82.99
C PRO A 41 -77.79 -40.24 -82.53
N SER A 42 -77.61 -41.54 -82.83
CA SER A 42 -78.50 -42.60 -82.35
C SER A 42 -78.11 -43.18 -80.98
N THR A 43 -76.92 -42.87 -80.46
CA THR A 43 -76.44 -43.31 -79.14
C THR A 43 -75.54 -42.28 -78.43
N ALA A 44 -75.57 -42.25 -77.08
CA ALA A 44 -74.63 -41.50 -76.22
C ALA A 44 -74.55 -42.06 -74.78
N CYS A 45 -73.51 -41.72 -74.01
CA CYS A 45 -73.45 -42.00 -72.57
C CYS A 45 -74.32 -40.99 -71.77
N THR A 46 -74.84 -41.37 -70.59
CA THR A 46 -75.69 -40.50 -69.73
C THR A 46 -74.95 -39.23 -69.31
N ASP A 47 -75.69 -38.11 -69.20
CA ASP A 47 -75.18 -36.76 -68.90
C ASP A 47 -74.15 -36.18 -69.90
N GLN A 48 -73.87 -36.88 -71.00
CA GLN A 48 -73.14 -36.35 -72.15
C GLN A 48 -74.03 -35.34 -72.92
N GLN A 49 -73.48 -34.21 -73.37
CA GLN A 49 -74.17 -33.31 -74.30
C GLN A 49 -74.30 -33.96 -75.69
N VAL A 50 -75.48 -33.81 -76.31
CA VAL A 50 -75.80 -34.40 -77.61
C VAL A 50 -76.60 -33.43 -78.46
N TYR A 51 -76.20 -33.28 -79.72
CA TYR A 51 -76.72 -32.27 -80.65
C TYR A 51 -77.58 -32.92 -81.75
N PHE A 52 -78.79 -32.41 -81.95
CA PHE A 52 -79.68 -32.71 -83.07
C PHE A 52 -79.90 -31.45 -83.90
N ASN A 53 -80.03 -31.58 -85.23
CA ASN A 53 -80.31 -30.45 -86.11
C ASN A 53 -81.32 -30.80 -87.20
N VAL A 54 -82.13 -29.82 -87.59
CA VAL A 54 -83.00 -29.90 -88.77
C VAL A 54 -82.35 -29.17 -89.94
N ALA A 55 -82.38 -29.79 -91.11
CA ALA A 55 -82.02 -29.18 -92.39
C ALA A 55 -83.28 -29.06 -93.26
N CYS A 56 -83.45 -27.92 -93.93
CA CYS A 56 -84.60 -27.61 -94.79
C CYS A 56 -84.12 -26.96 -96.09
N ASP A 57 -84.88 -27.12 -97.17
CA ASP A 57 -84.56 -26.55 -98.49
C ASP A 57 -84.73 -25.01 -98.56
N SER A 58 -85.59 -24.46 -97.69
CA SER A 58 -85.78 -23.03 -97.41
C SER A 58 -86.27 -22.86 -95.96
N TYR A 59 -86.39 -21.63 -95.43
CA TYR A 59 -87.07 -21.39 -94.15
C TYR A 59 -87.45 -19.92 -93.89
N ASP A 60 -88.72 -19.67 -93.56
CA ASP A 60 -89.08 -18.84 -92.39
C ASP A 60 -90.07 -19.66 -91.53
N GLY A 61 -90.24 -19.26 -90.27
CA GLY A 61 -91.14 -19.94 -89.34
C GLY A 61 -90.67 -19.87 -87.89
N THR A 62 -91.35 -20.56 -86.98
CA THR A 62 -90.80 -20.89 -85.65
C THR A 62 -90.79 -22.40 -85.42
N PHE A 63 -89.60 -22.99 -85.25
CA PHE A 63 -89.44 -24.39 -84.85
C PHE A 63 -89.86 -24.59 -83.39
N TYR A 64 -90.61 -25.64 -83.10
CA TYR A 64 -90.90 -26.13 -81.76
C TYR A 64 -90.35 -27.55 -81.65
N TRP A 65 -89.40 -27.77 -80.75
CA TRP A 65 -88.79 -29.08 -80.48
C TRP A 65 -89.42 -29.73 -79.26
N PHE A 66 -89.69 -31.03 -79.35
CA PHE A 66 -90.27 -31.82 -78.27
C PHE A 66 -89.48 -33.11 -78.06
N VAL A 67 -89.21 -33.46 -76.81
CA VAL A 67 -88.60 -34.72 -76.39
C VAL A 67 -89.65 -35.54 -75.65
N ASP A 68 -89.97 -36.74 -76.14
CA ASP A 68 -91.10 -37.57 -75.72
C ASP A 68 -92.44 -36.80 -75.61
N GLY A 69 -92.65 -35.84 -76.52
CA GLY A 69 -93.85 -34.98 -76.58
C GLY A 69 -93.84 -33.79 -75.61
N VAL A 70 -92.81 -33.63 -74.76
CA VAL A 70 -92.63 -32.45 -73.90
C VAL A 70 -91.76 -31.41 -74.60
N GLN A 71 -92.21 -30.16 -74.67
CA GLN A 71 -91.50 -29.09 -75.37
C GLN A 71 -90.13 -28.81 -74.72
N ALA A 72 -89.05 -29.00 -75.49
CA ALA A 72 -87.67 -28.93 -75.02
C ALA A 72 -86.94 -27.66 -75.50
N ALA A 73 -87.23 -27.16 -76.71
CA ALA A 73 -86.68 -25.92 -77.24
C ALA A 73 -87.65 -25.27 -78.25
N VAL A 74 -87.49 -23.97 -78.52
CA VAL A 74 -88.28 -23.22 -79.51
C VAL A 74 -87.40 -22.20 -80.22
N GLY A 75 -87.64 -21.96 -81.51
CA GLY A 75 -86.98 -20.94 -82.32
C GLY A 75 -85.62 -21.34 -82.93
N THR A 76 -85.14 -22.57 -82.70
CA THR A 76 -83.83 -23.04 -83.16
C THR A 76 -83.95 -24.13 -84.24
N THR A 77 -83.00 -24.17 -85.16
CA THR A 77 -82.77 -25.33 -86.06
C THR A 77 -81.95 -26.44 -85.41
N VAL A 78 -81.48 -26.25 -84.17
CA VAL A 78 -80.60 -27.16 -83.43
C VAL A 78 -81.06 -27.31 -81.99
N LEU A 79 -81.16 -28.55 -81.51
CA LEU A 79 -81.39 -28.92 -80.12
C LEU A 79 -80.11 -29.54 -79.55
N ASP A 80 -79.47 -28.87 -78.58
CA ASP A 80 -78.41 -29.45 -77.75
C ASP A 80 -79.01 -29.85 -76.40
N TYR A 81 -78.85 -31.11 -76.01
CA TYR A 81 -79.57 -31.70 -74.88
C TYR A 81 -78.80 -32.86 -74.25
N SER A 82 -78.50 -32.77 -72.95
CA SER A 82 -78.00 -33.90 -72.17
C SER A 82 -79.16 -34.72 -71.62
N PHE A 83 -79.08 -36.03 -71.80
CA PHE A 83 -80.16 -36.93 -71.39
C PHE A 83 -79.83 -37.53 -70.00
N PRO A 84 -80.60 -37.20 -68.94
CA PRO A 84 -80.21 -37.46 -67.54
C PRO A 84 -80.53 -38.89 -67.06
N THR A 85 -81.16 -39.72 -67.89
CA THR A 85 -81.45 -41.12 -67.57
C THR A 85 -81.30 -42.02 -68.79
N ALA A 86 -80.74 -43.21 -68.57
CA ALA A 86 -80.49 -44.23 -69.59
C ALA A 86 -81.80 -44.89 -70.06
N LYS A 87 -82.36 -44.37 -71.16
CA LYS A 87 -83.48 -44.96 -71.90
C LYS A 87 -83.41 -44.53 -73.38
N THR A 88 -84.35 -45.00 -74.19
CA THR A 88 -84.62 -44.43 -75.52
C THR A 88 -85.52 -43.21 -75.39
N TYR A 89 -85.22 -42.15 -76.14
CA TYR A 89 -86.05 -40.94 -76.27
C TYR A 89 -86.45 -40.73 -77.73
N GLN A 90 -87.65 -40.19 -77.95
CA GLN A 90 -88.10 -39.66 -79.23
C GLN A 90 -87.87 -38.14 -79.26
N VAL A 91 -87.14 -37.66 -80.26
CA VAL A 91 -86.89 -36.23 -80.52
C VAL A 91 -87.70 -35.83 -81.74
N THR A 92 -88.51 -34.80 -81.61
CA THR A 92 -89.48 -34.35 -82.62
C THR A 92 -89.42 -32.85 -82.81
N TYR A 93 -89.81 -32.35 -83.98
CA TYR A 93 -90.00 -30.93 -84.24
C TYR A 93 -91.28 -30.65 -85.04
N GLN A 94 -91.80 -29.44 -84.93
CA GLN A 94 -92.91 -28.88 -85.71
C GLN A 94 -92.60 -27.42 -86.08
N ILE A 95 -93.07 -26.93 -87.24
CA ILE A 95 -92.87 -25.54 -87.67
C ILE A 95 -94.20 -24.76 -87.57
N LEU A 96 -94.20 -23.63 -86.86
CA LEU A 96 -95.32 -22.67 -86.89
C LEU A 96 -95.15 -21.73 -88.08
N LEU A 97 -96.14 -21.68 -88.97
CA LEU A 97 -96.18 -20.86 -90.19
C LEU A 97 -97.02 -19.57 -90.06
N GLY A 98 -97.70 -19.34 -88.93
CA GLY A 98 -98.28 -18.03 -88.58
C GLY A 98 -99.65 -18.09 -87.90
N ASP A 99 -100.38 -16.97 -88.00
CA ASP A 99 -101.79 -16.82 -87.63
C ASP A 99 -102.59 -16.61 -88.93
N ASP A 100 -103.78 -17.20 -89.04
CA ASP A 100 -104.65 -17.13 -90.22
C ASP A 100 -105.34 -15.76 -90.43
N GLY A 101 -105.15 -14.82 -89.51
CA GLY A 101 -105.75 -13.49 -89.52
C GLY A 101 -107.09 -13.42 -88.77
N HIS A 102 -107.55 -14.55 -88.22
CA HIS A 102 -108.74 -14.67 -87.38
C HIS A 102 -108.44 -15.35 -86.03
N GLY A 103 -107.18 -15.60 -85.70
CA GLY A 103 -106.75 -16.18 -84.42
C GLY A 103 -106.55 -17.70 -84.44
N GLY A 104 -106.55 -18.32 -85.63
CA GLY A 104 -106.15 -19.72 -85.82
C GLY A 104 -104.65 -19.82 -86.14
N LEU A 105 -103.92 -20.69 -85.44
CA LEU A 105 -102.50 -20.91 -85.71
C LEU A 105 -102.30 -21.88 -86.89
N VAL A 106 -101.55 -21.43 -87.90
CA VAL A 106 -101.19 -22.21 -89.10
C VAL A 106 -99.86 -22.91 -88.86
N TRP A 107 -99.83 -24.24 -88.99
CA TRP A 107 -98.63 -25.07 -88.81
C TRP A 107 -98.19 -25.68 -90.14
N GLY A 108 -96.88 -25.90 -90.28
CA GLY A 108 -96.22 -26.55 -91.40
C GLY A 108 -95.52 -27.85 -91.00
N ASP A 109 -94.48 -28.20 -91.75
CA ASP A 109 -93.80 -29.49 -91.69
C ASP A 109 -93.24 -29.86 -90.30
N ALA A 110 -93.18 -31.17 -90.06
CA ALA A 110 -92.83 -31.79 -88.79
C ALA A 110 -92.11 -33.13 -89.01
N GLY A 111 -91.22 -33.52 -88.08
CA GLY A 111 -90.45 -34.76 -88.21
C GLY A 111 -89.95 -35.33 -86.88
N SER A 112 -89.44 -36.57 -86.90
CA SER A 112 -89.05 -37.35 -85.72
C SER A 112 -87.74 -38.13 -85.91
N SER A 113 -87.01 -38.34 -84.82
CA SER A 113 -85.81 -39.19 -84.72
C SER A 113 -85.69 -39.78 -83.30
N SER A 114 -84.84 -40.77 -83.08
CA SER A 114 -84.71 -41.44 -81.79
C SER A 114 -83.27 -41.76 -81.39
N ILE A 115 -82.99 -41.70 -80.09
CA ILE A 115 -81.66 -41.89 -79.48
C ILE A 115 -81.74 -42.81 -78.25
N VAL A 116 -80.74 -43.68 -78.09
CA VAL A 116 -80.59 -44.60 -76.96
C VAL A 116 -79.43 -44.17 -76.06
N ILE A 117 -79.69 -44.00 -74.76
CA ILE A 117 -78.71 -43.49 -73.79
C ILE A 117 -78.27 -44.60 -72.83
N THR A 118 -76.96 -44.73 -72.57
CA THR A 118 -76.35 -45.78 -71.74
C THR A 118 -75.49 -45.23 -70.60
N SER A 119 -75.34 -45.97 -69.49
CA SER A 119 -74.67 -45.48 -68.28
C SER A 119 -73.15 -45.66 -68.26
N ALA A 120 -72.43 -44.69 -67.70
CA ALA A 120 -70.96 -44.68 -67.61
C ALA A 120 -70.42 -45.45 -66.37
N PRO A 121 -69.19 -46.02 -66.43
CA PRO A 121 -68.60 -46.78 -65.33
C PRO A 121 -67.95 -45.91 -64.24
N THR A 122 -67.91 -46.43 -63.00
CA THR A 122 -67.31 -45.77 -61.83
C THR A 122 -65.78 -45.62 -61.92
N ALA A 123 -65.28 -44.49 -61.42
CA ALA A 123 -63.86 -44.11 -61.45
C ALA A 123 -62.99 -44.86 -60.42
N PRO A 124 -61.69 -45.07 -60.68
CA PRO A 124 -60.78 -45.79 -59.77
C PRO A 124 -60.45 -44.99 -58.51
N VAL A 125 -60.34 -45.65 -57.35
CA VAL A 125 -59.82 -45.07 -56.10
C VAL A 125 -58.44 -45.66 -55.80
N ILE A 126 -57.43 -44.80 -55.60
CA ILE A 126 -56.02 -45.21 -55.45
C ILE A 126 -55.61 -45.19 -53.96
N GLN A 127 -54.93 -46.24 -53.52
CA GLN A 127 -54.20 -46.30 -52.25
C GLN A 127 -52.70 -46.53 -52.53
N SER A 128 -51.83 -45.86 -51.76
CA SER A 128 -50.37 -46.01 -51.83
C SER A 128 -49.81 -46.70 -50.57
N SER A 129 -48.70 -47.44 -50.73
CA SER A 129 -47.89 -47.93 -49.61
C SER A 129 -47.10 -46.83 -48.89
N ALA A 130 -46.78 -45.72 -49.57
CA ALA A 130 -46.07 -44.57 -49.00
C ALA A 130 -46.32 -43.27 -49.81
N LEU A 131 -46.35 -42.12 -49.14
CA LEU A 131 -46.42 -40.80 -49.78
C LEU A 131 -45.05 -40.11 -49.89
N SER A 132 -44.06 -40.61 -49.15
CA SER A 132 -42.69 -40.08 -49.05
C SER A 132 -41.71 -41.24 -48.96
N ILE A 133 -40.72 -41.28 -49.85
CA ILE A 133 -39.73 -42.37 -49.94
C ILE A 133 -38.30 -41.83 -50.00
N CYS A 134 -37.35 -42.68 -49.63
CA CYS A 134 -35.92 -42.43 -49.76
C CYS A 134 -35.52 -42.53 -51.25
N ALA A 135 -34.44 -41.88 -51.69
CA ALA A 135 -34.01 -41.91 -53.09
C ALA A 135 -33.78 -43.35 -53.58
N SER A 136 -34.24 -43.66 -54.81
CA SER A 136 -34.28 -45.02 -55.39
C SER A 136 -35.18 -46.02 -54.65
N GLY A 137 -36.06 -45.56 -53.76
CA GLY A 137 -37.08 -46.39 -53.13
C GLY A 137 -38.12 -46.94 -54.11
N SER A 138 -38.97 -47.84 -53.62
CA SER A 138 -40.12 -48.38 -54.34
C SER A 138 -41.44 -47.96 -53.68
N VAL A 139 -42.51 -47.92 -54.47
CA VAL A 139 -43.87 -47.64 -54.01
C VAL A 139 -44.88 -48.55 -54.72
N THR A 140 -45.84 -49.09 -53.97
CA THR A 140 -46.95 -49.89 -54.52
C THR A 140 -48.23 -49.08 -54.49
N LEU A 141 -48.90 -48.99 -55.64
CA LEU A 141 -50.17 -48.31 -55.82
C LEU A 141 -51.25 -49.31 -56.22
N THR A 142 -52.42 -49.24 -55.58
CA THR A 142 -53.51 -50.22 -55.76
C THR A 142 -54.85 -49.53 -55.92
N VAL A 143 -55.67 -50.02 -56.86
CA VAL A 143 -57.07 -49.63 -57.01
C VAL A 143 -57.92 -50.40 -56.01
N THR A 144 -58.53 -49.70 -55.05
CA THR A 144 -59.30 -50.34 -53.96
C THR A 144 -60.73 -50.70 -54.34
N ASN A 145 -61.29 -50.11 -55.41
CA ASN A 145 -62.65 -50.34 -55.91
C ASN A 145 -62.67 -51.05 -57.30
N ALA A 146 -61.80 -52.05 -57.47
CA ALA A 146 -61.67 -52.79 -58.72
C ALA A 146 -62.98 -53.48 -59.18
N SER A 147 -63.29 -53.37 -60.47
CA SER A 147 -64.40 -54.07 -61.14
C SER A 147 -64.07 -54.30 -62.62
N SER A 148 -64.88 -55.06 -63.37
CA SER A 148 -64.52 -55.51 -64.72
C SER A 148 -64.19 -54.36 -65.70
N GLY A 149 -63.13 -54.54 -66.49
CA GLY A 149 -62.56 -53.53 -67.39
C GLY A 149 -61.03 -53.54 -67.35
N ASN A 150 -60.39 -52.93 -68.35
CA ASN A 150 -58.93 -52.83 -68.39
C ASN A 150 -58.45 -51.60 -67.63
N TYR A 151 -57.45 -51.78 -66.78
CA TYR A 151 -56.78 -50.72 -66.01
C TYR A 151 -55.36 -50.50 -66.52
N THR A 152 -54.98 -49.25 -66.80
CA THR A 152 -53.64 -48.85 -67.27
C THR A 152 -53.09 -47.73 -66.40
N TRP A 153 -51.82 -47.84 -66.01
CA TRP A 153 -51.11 -46.86 -65.18
C TRP A 153 -50.03 -46.13 -65.98
N SER A 154 -49.88 -44.83 -65.72
CA SER A 154 -48.85 -43.95 -66.26
C SER A 154 -48.30 -43.01 -65.18
N SER A 155 -47.29 -42.20 -65.52
CA SER A 155 -46.60 -41.31 -64.58
C SER A 155 -46.19 -39.97 -65.20
N ILE A 156 -45.98 -38.98 -64.35
CA ILE A 156 -45.47 -37.64 -64.67
C ILE A 156 -44.40 -37.27 -63.61
N PRO A 157 -43.12 -37.06 -63.99
CA PRO A 157 -42.55 -37.19 -65.34
C PRO A 157 -42.71 -38.59 -65.93
N ALA A 158 -42.81 -38.68 -67.25
CA ALA A 158 -43.01 -39.95 -67.94
C ALA A 158 -41.77 -40.86 -67.82
N GLY A 159 -41.94 -42.01 -67.17
CA GLY A 159 -40.88 -43.02 -67.03
C GLY A 159 -41.36 -44.38 -66.50
N TYR A 160 -42.52 -44.40 -65.83
CA TYR A 160 -43.12 -45.59 -65.24
C TYR A 160 -44.53 -45.84 -65.81
N SER A 161 -44.81 -47.09 -66.19
CA SER A 161 -46.14 -47.54 -66.63
C SER A 161 -46.38 -48.99 -66.22
N ALA A 162 -47.65 -49.36 -66.06
CA ALA A 162 -48.07 -50.71 -65.67
C ALA A 162 -49.52 -50.97 -66.12
N THR A 163 -50.00 -52.21 -65.98
CA THR A 163 -51.41 -52.56 -66.24
C THR A 163 -51.95 -53.47 -65.14
N GLY A 164 -53.28 -53.47 -64.96
CA GLY A 164 -53.95 -54.18 -63.88
C GLY A 164 -54.26 -53.30 -62.65
N THR A 165 -54.84 -53.92 -61.64
CA THR A 165 -55.43 -53.23 -60.48
C THR A 165 -54.44 -52.90 -59.35
N SER A 166 -53.20 -53.38 -59.42
CA SER A 166 -52.11 -52.99 -58.54
C SER A 166 -50.79 -52.95 -59.30
N ALA A 167 -49.92 -52.00 -58.97
CA ALA A 167 -48.65 -51.77 -59.63
C ALA A 167 -47.57 -51.35 -58.61
N THR A 168 -46.40 -52.00 -58.67
CA THR A 168 -45.23 -51.62 -57.87
C THR A 168 -44.19 -50.95 -58.75
N PHE A 169 -43.88 -49.70 -58.45
CA PHE A 169 -42.88 -48.91 -59.16
C PHE A 169 -41.59 -48.86 -58.33
N ASN A 170 -40.53 -49.48 -58.87
CA ASN A 170 -39.22 -49.58 -58.22
C ASN A 170 -38.27 -48.50 -58.74
N ASN A 171 -37.26 -48.14 -57.93
CA ASN A 171 -36.24 -47.14 -58.28
C ASN A 171 -36.86 -45.79 -58.71
N VAL A 172 -37.75 -45.25 -57.86
CA VAL A 172 -38.30 -43.91 -58.02
C VAL A 172 -37.25 -42.90 -57.51
N THR A 173 -36.61 -42.20 -58.44
CA THR A 173 -35.45 -41.33 -58.18
C THR A 173 -35.80 -39.87 -57.95
N SER A 174 -37.02 -39.45 -58.32
CA SER A 174 -37.54 -38.09 -58.12
C SER A 174 -39.04 -38.12 -57.80
N SER A 175 -39.54 -37.05 -57.18
CA SER A 175 -40.97 -36.90 -56.84
C SER A 175 -41.83 -37.01 -58.10
N THR A 176 -42.75 -37.97 -58.11
CA THR A 176 -43.48 -38.42 -59.30
C THR A 176 -44.98 -38.53 -59.01
N GLN A 177 -45.81 -38.05 -59.94
CA GLN A 177 -47.25 -38.28 -59.97
C GLN A 177 -47.55 -39.56 -60.77
N PHE A 178 -48.49 -40.36 -60.30
CA PHE A 178 -48.97 -41.58 -60.96
C PHE A 178 -50.47 -41.46 -61.25
N VAL A 179 -50.89 -41.94 -62.41
CA VAL A 179 -52.26 -41.84 -62.95
C VAL A 179 -52.74 -43.24 -63.33
N VAL A 180 -54.02 -43.56 -63.10
CA VAL A 180 -54.66 -44.79 -63.57
C VAL A 180 -55.91 -44.47 -64.38
N GLN A 181 -56.06 -45.14 -65.52
CA GLN A 181 -57.24 -45.10 -66.38
C GLN A 181 -57.97 -46.45 -66.36
N ARG A 182 -59.30 -46.42 -66.42
CA ARG A 182 -60.17 -47.58 -66.63
C ARG A 182 -61.02 -47.36 -67.89
N ALA A 183 -61.16 -48.39 -68.72
CA ALA A 183 -62.10 -48.42 -69.84
C ALA A 183 -63.04 -49.64 -69.74
N ALA A 184 -64.35 -49.43 -69.95
CA ALA A 184 -65.37 -50.47 -69.99
C ALA A 184 -66.59 -50.01 -70.82
N SER A 185 -67.18 -50.91 -71.60
CA SER A 185 -68.44 -50.66 -72.34
C SER A 185 -68.47 -49.43 -73.25
N GLY A 186 -67.31 -48.95 -73.73
CA GLY A 186 -67.18 -47.80 -74.64
C GLY A 186 -66.91 -46.45 -73.98
N CYS A 187 -67.15 -46.28 -72.67
CA CYS A 187 -66.85 -45.05 -71.92
C CYS A 187 -65.68 -45.30 -70.92
N ALA A 188 -64.90 -44.25 -70.57
CA ALA A 188 -63.64 -44.39 -69.82
C ALA A 188 -63.38 -43.24 -68.83
N VAL A 189 -62.63 -43.52 -67.76
CA VAL A 189 -62.44 -42.63 -66.59
C VAL A 189 -61.04 -42.75 -65.98
N GLN A 190 -60.54 -41.70 -65.30
CA GLN A 190 -59.17 -41.58 -64.77
C GLN A 190 -59.11 -41.05 -63.32
N SER A 191 -58.02 -41.37 -62.61
CA SER A 191 -57.67 -40.88 -61.25
C SER A 191 -56.14 -40.76 -61.08
N SER A 192 -55.64 -39.97 -60.11
CA SER A 192 -54.18 -39.76 -59.88
C SER A 192 -53.76 -39.60 -58.42
N ILE A 193 -52.47 -39.79 -58.12
CA ILE A 193 -51.83 -39.65 -56.80
C ILE A 193 -50.36 -39.19 -56.91
N ASN A 194 -49.83 -38.49 -55.90
CA ASN A 194 -48.45 -37.99 -55.87
C ASN A 194 -47.58 -38.74 -54.83
N VAL A 195 -46.32 -39.01 -55.17
CA VAL A 195 -45.32 -39.62 -54.27
C VAL A 195 -44.03 -38.79 -54.29
N SER A 196 -43.47 -38.49 -53.11
CA SER A 196 -42.32 -37.59 -52.96
C SER A 196 -41.01 -38.30 -52.62
N VAL A 197 -39.87 -37.75 -53.07
CA VAL A 197 -38.51 -38.27 -52.81
C VAL A 197 -37.71 -37.27 -51.98
N LEU A 198 -37.03 -37.75 -50.93
CA LEU A 198 -36.31 -36.93 -49.94
C LEU A 198 -34.86 -36.59 -50.34
N SER A 199 -34.43 -35.38 -49.99
CA SER A 199 -33.05 -34.88 -50.14
C SER A 199 -32.55 -34.12 -48.89
N THR A 200 -31.23 -33.97 -48.76
CA THR A 200 -30.56 -33.12 -47.77
C THR A 200 -30.36 -31.71 -48.34
N ILE A 201 -30.71 -30.67 -47.59
CA ILE A 201 -30.36 -29.27 -47.94
C ILE A 201 -29.15 -28.85 -47.09
N VAL A 202 -28.25 -28.05 -47.65
CA VAL A 202 -26.94 -27.75 -47.04
C VAL A 202 -26.65 -26.25 -47.09
N LEU A 203 -26.24 -25.68 -45.95
CA LEU A 203 -25.18 -24.67 -45.82
C LEU A 203 -24.95 -24.33 -44.33
N PRO A 204 -24.17 -25.14 -43.59
CA PRO A 204 -23.58 -24.66 -42.34
C PRO A 204 -22.44 -23.69 -42.65
N VAL A 205 -22.39 -22.56 -41.94
CA VAL A 205 -21.27 -21.61 -42.04
C VAL A 205 -20.40 -21.75 -40.79
N ALA A 206 -19.13 -22.09 -40.99
CA ALA A 206 -18.12 -21.88 -39.96
C ALA A 206 -17.76 -20.38 -39.95
N GLU A 207 -17.93 -19.70 -38.82
CA GLU A 207 -17.55 -18.29 -38.73
C GLU A 207 -16.02 -18.14 -38.82
N SER A 208 -15.55 -17.01 -39.33
CA SER A 208 -14.13 -16.76 -39.59
C SER A 208 -13.28 -16.58 -38.31
N ALA A 209 -13.92 -16.55 -37.14
CA ALA A 209 -13.23 -16.59 -35.86
C ALA A 209 -12.67 -17.99 -35.59
N THR A 210 -11.33 -18.11 -35.65
CA THR A 210 -10.55 -19.20 -35.05
C THR A 210 -9.90 -18.71 -33.75
N PRO A 211 -10.66 -18.53 -32.66
CA PRO A 211 -10.07 -18.20 -31.37
C PRO A 211 -9.05 -19.25 -30.93
N TYR A 212 -8.13 -18.84 -30.09
CA TYR A 212 -7.05 -19.68 -29.57
C TYR A 212 -7.63 -20.93 -28.86
N HIS A 213 -7.20 -22.14 -29.26
CA HIS A 213 -7.76 -23.45 -28.81
C HIS A 213 -9.29 -23.64 -28.97
N LYS A 214 -9.97 -22.91 -29.88
CA LYS A 214 -11.38 -23.20 -30.22
C LYS A 214 -11.81 -22.74 -31.63
N LYS A 215 -12.88 -23.33 -32.16
CA LYS A 215 -13.62 -22.81 -33.33
C LYS A 215 -15.13 -22.95 -33.11
N VAL A 216 -15.89 -21.95 -33.52
CA VAL A 216 -17.35 -21.93 -33.37
C VAL A 216 -18.01 -22.31 -34.70
N ILE A 217 -18.98 -23.22 -34.66
CA ILE A 217 -19.81 -23.58 -35.80
C ILE A 217 -21.27 -23.27 -35.48
N LYS A 218 -21.96 -22.62 -36.41
CA LYS A 218 -23.41 -22.36 -36.31
C LYS A 218 -24.17 -23.35 -37.20
N GLY A 219 -25.06 -24.12 -36.57
CA GLY A 219 -26.03 -24.95 -37.26
C GLY A 219 -27.29 -24.15 -37.63
N ASN A 220 -28.14 -24.73 -38.48
CA ASN A 220 -29.37 -24.07 -38.93
C ASN A 220 -30.46 -24.19 -37.85
N THR A 221 -30.94 -23.05 -37.35
CA THR A 221 -31.95 -22.95 -36.28
C THR A 221 -33.36 -23.42 -36.68
N GLN A 222 -33.59 -23.73 -37.96
CA GLN A 222 -34.88 -24.23 -38.48
C GLN A 222 -34.88 -25.76 -38.73
N ALA A 223 -33.76 -26.47 -38.53
CA ALA A 223 -33.54 -27.83 -39.05
C ALA A 223 -33.54 -28.93 -37.97
N SER A 224 -34.69 -29.15 -37.32
CA SER A 224 -34.84 -30.09 -36.19
C SER A 224 -34.66 -31.58 -36.52
N ASP A 225 -34.69 -31.97 -37.80
CA ASP A 225 -34.52 -33.34 -38.30
C ASP A 225 -33.14 -33.60 -38.94
N HIS A 226 -32.20 -32.65 -38.80
CA HIS A 226 -30.81 -32.75 -39.26
C HIS A 226 -29.85 -32.92 -38.08
N TYR A 227 -28.75 -33.65 -38.30
CA TYR A 227 -27.80 -34.05 -37.25
C TYR A 227 -26.33 -34.02 -37.72
N TRP A 228 -25.44 -33.61 -36.82
CA TRP A 228 -23.98 -33.62 -37.00
C TRP A 228 -23.40 -35.03 -36.80
N GLN A 229 -22.70 -35.53 -37.81
CA GLN A 229 -21.99 -36.81 -37.79
C GLN A 229 -20.47 -36.62 -37.81
N VAL A 230 -19.76 -37.52 -37.14
CA VAL A 230 -18.28 -37.62 -37.15
C VAL A 230 -17.76 -38.59 -38.22
N SER A 231 -18.64 -39.07 -39.10
CA SER A 231 -18.31 -39.84 -40.30
C SER A 231 -19.41 -39.66 -41.35
N ALA A 232 -19.07 -39.87 -42.63
CA ALA A 232 -20.04 -39.81 -43.73
C ALA A 232 -21.19 -40.83 -43.64
N SER A 233 -21.01 -41.90 -42.86
CA SER A 233 -21.98 -42.98 -42.64
C SER A 233 -22.70 -42.92 -41.29
N GLY A 234 -22.37 -41.96 -40.42
CA GLY A 234 -22.89 -41.89 -39.04
C GLY A 234 -24.41 -41.76 -38.95
N THR A 235 -25.00 -42.32 -37.89
CA THR A 235 -26.46 -42.44 -37.67
C THR A 235 -26.88 -42.00 -36.26
N SER A 236 -26.06 -41.22 -35.56
CA SER A 236 -26.31 -40.81 -34.18
C SER A 236 -27.20 -39.55 -34.15
N MET A 237 -28.22 -39.55 -33.29
CA MET A 237 -29.22 -38.47 -33.17
C MET A 237 -28.88 -37.46 -32.05
N ASP A 238 -27.80 -37.70 -31.31
CA ASP A 238 -27.43 -36.98 -30.08
C ASP A 238 -26.90 -35.56 -30.35
N ARG A 239 -26.64 -35.22 -31.62
CA ARG A 239 -26.04 -33.96 -32.05
C ARG A 239 -26.91 -33.28 -33.10
N ASN A 240 -28.08 -32.79 -32.69
CA ASN A 240 -29.02 -32.08 -33.55
C ASN A 240 -28.38 -30.81 -34.18
N LEU A 241 -28.86 -30.38 -35.34
CA LEU A 241 -28.33 -29.22 -36.06
C LEU A 241 -28.83 -27.87 -35.50
N MET A 242 -29.87 -27.85 -34.64
CA MET A 242 -30.37 -26.62 -34.05
C MET A 242 -29.42 -26.10 -32.96
N GLY A 243 -28.67 -25.04 -33.26
CA GLY A 243 -27.90 -24.27 -32.28
C GLY A 243 -26.50 -23.85 -32.74
N THR A 244 -25.80 -23.11 -31.87
CA THR A 244 -24.37 -22.82 -32.01
C THR A 244 -23.57 -23.85 -31.20
N ARG A 245 -22.51 -24.41 -31.78
CA ARG A 245 -21.65 -25.40 -31.12
C ARG A 245 -20.19 -25.00 -31.24
N THR A 246 -19.53 -24.80 -30.08
CA THR A 246 -18.08 -24.64 -30.00
C THR A 246 -17.42 -26.01 -30.12
N VAL A 247 -16.29 -26.07 -30.82
CA VAL A 247 -15.42 -27.25 -30.92
C VAL A 247 -14.00 -26.84 -30.52
N THR A 248 -13.41 -27.59 -29.60
CA THR A 248 -12.09 -27.33 -29.00
C THR A 248 -10.95 -28.12 -29.66
N GLU A 249 -11.29 -29.10 -30.50
CA GLU A 249 -10.35 -30.02 -31.14
C GLU A 249 -10.49 -29.98 -32.68
N ALA A 250 -9.40 -30.27 -33.39
CA ALA A 250 -9.43 -30.37 -34.84
C ALA A 250 -10.11 -31.67 -35.29
N GLY A 251 -10.92 -31.63 -36.35
CA GLY A 251 -11.66 -32.80 -36.82
C GLY A 251 -12.55 -32.53 -38.04
N THR A 252 -13.09 -33.60 -38.63
CA THR A 252 -13.95 -33.52 -39.82
C THR A 252 -15.38 -33.92 -39.46
N PHE A 253 -16.35 -33.13 -39.93
CA PHE A 253 -17.76 -33.30 -39.60
C PHE A 253 -18.63 -33.33 -40.87
N TRP A 254 -19.76 -34.01 -40.78
CA TRP A 254 -20.75 -34.16 -41.84
C TRP A 254 -22.15 -33.82 -41.30
N VAL A 255 -23.09 -33.46 -42.18
CA VAL A 255 -24.51 -33.33 -41.82
C VAL A 255 -25.31 -34.42 -42.53
N ARG A 256 -26.31 -34.99 -41.85
CA ARG A 256 -27.30 -35.91 -42.42
C ARG A 256 -28.70 -35.61 -41.88
N ARG A 257 -29.72 -35.88 -42.68
CA ARG A 257 -31.14 -35.78 -42.29
C ARG A 257 -31.68 -37.17 -41.98
N TYR A 258 -32.54 -37.29 -40.96
CA TYR A 258 -33.23 -38.53 -40.62
C TYR A 258 -34.74 -38.40 -40.89
N ASN A 259 -35.32 -39.39 -41.58
CA ASN A 259 -36.77 -39.50 -41.74
C ASN A 259 -37.33 -40.60 -40.83
N SER A 260 -38.11 -40.21 -39.82
CA SER A 260 -38.78 -41.11 -38.88
C SER A 260 -39.91 -41.95 -39.51
N GLN A 261 -40.52 -41.50 -40.61
CA GLN A 261 -41.59 -42.25 -41.30
C GLN A 261 -41.06 -43.36 -42.23
N GLY A 262 -39.85 -43.20 -42.74
CA GLY A 262 -39.19 -44.18 -43.63
C GLY A 262 -38.02 -44.92 -42.99
N SER A 263 -37.72 -44.65 -41.71
CA SER A 263 -36.57 -45.18 -40.95
C SER A 263 -35.21 -45.05 -41.67
N CYS A 264 -35.05 -44.04 -42.53
CA CYS A 264 -33.87 -43.88 -43.39
C CYS A 264 -33.13 -42.56 -43.14
N TRP A 265 -31.81 -42.64 -43.32
CA TRP A 265 -30.89 -41.49 -43.28
C TRP A 265 -30.52 -41.07 -44.69
N THR A 266 -30.52 -39.78 -44.99
CA THR A 266 -30.10 -39.26 -46.30
C THR A 266 -28.59 -39.42 -46.53
N THR A 267 -28.14 -39.20 -47.76
CA THR A 267 -26.71 -39.06 -48.07
C THR A 267 -26.10 -37.87 -47.32
N ALA A 268 -24.87 -38.04 -46.86
CA ALA A 268 -24.13 -37.00 -46.15
C ALA A 268 -23.72 -35.85 -47.06
N THR A 269 -23.56 -34.68 -46.47
CA THR A 269 -22.97 -33.50 -47.10
C THR A 269 -21.49 -33.71 -47.45
N GLY A 270 -20.89 -32.76 -48.16
CA GLY A 270 -19.43 -32.67 -48.21
C GLY A 270 -18.81 -32.56 -46.80
N PRO A 271 -17.56 -33.01 -46.61
CA PRO A 271 -16.86 -32.95 -45.33
C PRO A 271 -16.52 -31.49 -44.94
N LEU A 272 -16.86 -31.10 -43.72
CA LEU A 272 -16.47 -29.84 -43.10
C LEU A 272 -15.25 -30.06 -42.19
N ALA A 273 -14.09 -29.57 -42.59
CA ALA A 273 -12.85 -29.67 -41.82
C ALA A 273 -12.70 -28.51 -40.82
N ILE A 274 -12.39 -28.82 -39.57
CA ILE A 274 -12.12 -27.87 -38.49
C ILE A 274 -10.61 -27.82 -38.24
N THR A 275 -10.01 -26.68 -38.55
CA THR A 275 -8.68 -26.27 -38.05
C THR A 275 -8.83 -25.31 -36.88
N VAL A 276 -8.00 -25.47 -35.85
CA VAL A 276 -7.95 -24.64 -34.64
C VAL A 276 -6.63 -23.88 -34.60
N SER A 277 -6.60 -22.66 -34.05
CA SER A 277 -5.37 -21.87 -33.93
C SER A 277 -4.62 -22.17 -32.64
N TYR A 278 -3.31 -22.45 -32.78
CA TYR A 278 -2.34 -22.61 -31.69
C TYR A 278 -1.41 -21.38 -31.53
N ILE A 279 -1.73 -20.27 -32.20
CA ILE A 279 -1.02 -19.00 -32.04
C ILE A 279 -1.71 -18.22 -30.91
N PRO A 280 -1.04 -17.93 -29.78
CA PRO A 280 -1.61 -17.12 -28.71
C PRO A 280 -2.04 -15.74 -29.22
N PRO A 281 -3.20 -15.20 -28.78
CA PRO A 281 -3.69 -13.91 -29.23
C PRO A 281 -2.83 -12.78 -28.67
N VAL A 282 -2.87 -11.62 -29.34
CA VAL A 282 -2.30 -10.38 -28.80
C VAL A 282 -2.95 -10.07 -27.45
N ALA A 283 -2.14 -9.67 -26.46
CA ALA A 283 -2.65 -9.33 -25.14
C ALA A 283 -3.42 -8.00 -25.19
N GLU A 284 -4.70 -8.00 -24.84
CA GLU A 284 -5.40 -6.74 -24.50
C GLU A 284 -4.99 -6.37 -23.06
N VAL A 285 -4.23 -5.28 -22.92
CA VAL A 285 -3.68 -4.82 -21.65
C VAL A 285 -4.14 -3.39 -21.38
N ARG A 286 -4.60 -3.14 -20.16
CA ARG A 286 -4.86 -1.78 -19.64
C ARG A 286 -3.89 -1.48 -18.50
N SER A 287 -3.41 -0.25 -18.44
CA SER A 287 -2.67 0.30 -17.30
C SER A 287 -3.62 1.13 -16.43
N ALA A 288 -3.64 0.85 -15.13
CA ALA A 288 -4.12 1.82 -14.15
C ALA A 288 -2.90 2.65 -13.70
N LYS A 289 -2.88 3.93 -14.10
CA LYS A 289 -1.83 4.86 -13.68
C LYS A 289 -2.00 5.15 -12.19
N GLN A 290 -1.00 4.80 -11.40
CA GLN A 290 -0.86 5.19 -10.00
C GLN A 290 0.32 6.15 -9.88
N ILE A 291 0.50 6.76 -8.71
CA ILE A 291 1.54 7.78 -8.55
C ILE A 291 2.86 7.08 -8.23
N GLY A 292 3.72 7.03 -9.24
CA GLY A 292 5.00 6.31 -9.19
C GLY A 292 4.95 4.81 -9.51
N TYR A 293 3.79 4.25 -9.86
CA TYR A 293 3.73 2.91 -10.46
C TYR A 293 2.53 2.80 -11.41
N SER A 294 2.49 1.74 -12.20
CA SER A 294 1.35 1.43 -13.05
C SER A 294 1.02 -0.06 -12.95
N ASP A 295 -0.23 -0.37 -12.63
CA ASP A 295 -0.71 -1.74 -12.54
C ASP A 295 -1.25 -2.20 -13.90
N LEU A 296 -0.74 -3.33 -14.41
CA LEU A 296 -1.08 -3.88 -15.71
C LEU A 296 -2.11 -5.01 -15.58
N TYR A 297 -3.27 -4.79 -16.20
CA TYR A 297 -4.42 -5.70 -16.21
C TYR A 297 -4.57 -6.32 -17.60
N PHE A 298 -4.54 -7.66 -17.66
CA PHE A 298 -4.89 -8.39 -18.87
C PHE A 298 -6.42 -8.53 -18.94
N VAL A 299 -7.02 -7.91 -19.96
CA VAL A 299 -8.47 -7.64 -20.06
C VAL A 299 -9.05 -8.18 -21.36
N ASN A 300 -8.76 -9.44 -21.68
CA ASN A 300 -9.39 -10.14 -22.80
C ASN A 300 -10.71 -10.81 -22.34
N ASN A 301 -11.76 -10.76 -23.16
CA ASN A 301 -13.05 -11.41 -22.87
C ASN A 301 -12.95 -12.95 -22.70
N ASP A 302 -11.90 -13.57 -23.22
CA ASP A 302 -11.60 -15.00 -23.10
C ASP A 302 -10.42 -15.30 -22.14
N ARG A 303 -10.11 -14.38 -21.20
CA ARG A 303 -8.92 -14.41 -20.32
C ARG A 303 -8.60 -15.80 -19.75
N ASP A 304 -9.55 -16.42 -19.07
CA ASP A 304 -9.27 -17.62 -18.27
C ASP A 304 -9.00 -18.84 -19.16
N HIS A 305 -9.70 -18.92 -20.31
CA HIS A 305 -9.41 -19.90 -21.35
C HIS A 305 -8.03 -19.66 -21.99
N ILE A 306 -7.66 -18.41 -22.26
CA ILE A 306 -6.34 -18.10 -22.83
C ILE A 306 -5.22 -18.48 -21.84
N LEU A 307 -5.36 -18.13 -20.55
CA LEU A 307 -4.38 -18.43 -19.51
C LEU A 307 -4.34 -19.91 -19.08
N GLN A 308 -5.28 -20.74 -19.55
CA GLN A 308 -5.20 -22.20 -19.44
C GLN A 308 -4.17 -22.79 -20.41
N PHE A 309 -4.03 -22.21 -21.62
CA PHE A 309 -3.21 -22.77 -22.69
C PHE A 309 -1.94 -21.96 -23.02
N ALA A 310 -1.88 -20.66 -22.69
CA ALA A 310 -0.72 -19.79 -22.92
C ALA A 310 -0.15 -19.18 -21.64
N ASP A 311 1.17 -18.96 -21.66
CA ASP A 311 1.90 -18.10 -20.73
C ASP A 311 2.30 -16.79 -21.43
N TYR A 312 2.22 -15.66 -20.75
CA TYR A 312 2.62 -14.35 -21.29
C TYR A 312 3.88 -13.84 -20.60
N TYR A 313 4.84 -13.36 -21.40
CA TYR A 313 6.16 -12.94 -20.96
C TYR A 313 6.43 -11.49 -21.36
N PHE A 314 7.22 -10.81 -20.54
CA PHE A 314 7.88 -9.57 -20.94
C PHE A 314 9.09 -9.91 -21.80
N VAL A 315 9.26 -9.18 -22.90
CA VAL A 315 10.40 -9.31 -23.83
C VAL A 315 11.02 -7.94 -24.10
N THR A 316 12.33 -7.90 -24.26
CA THR A 316 13.05 -6.72 -24.75
C THR A 316 13.03 -6.68 -26.28
N SER A 317 13.32 -5.51 -26.86
CA SER A 317 13.31 -5.28 -28.31
C SER A 317 14.51 -5.90 -29.03
N GLY A 318 14.65 -7.23 -28.95
CA GLY A 318 15.69 -8.00 -29.65
C GLY A 318 16.13 -9.27 -28.92
N ALA A 319 15.81 -10.42 -29.52
CA ALA A 319 16.38 -11.76 -29.25
C ALA A 319 16.16 -12.45 -27.88
N SER A 320 15.45 -13.58 -27.94
CA SER A 320 15.61 -14.85 -27.18
C SER A 320 15.64 -14.93 -25.65
N ASN A 321 16.13 -13.94 -24.90
CA ASN A 321 16.37 -14.08 -23.46
C ASN A 321 15.19 -13.51 -22.64
N ALA A 322 14.18 -14.34 -22.39
CA ALA A 322 13.00 -13.96 -21.60
C ALA A 322 13.23 -14.18 -20.09
N SER A 323 13.20 -13.10 -19.31
CA SER A 323 13.14 -13.16 -17.84
C SER A 323 11.73 -13.48 -17.36
N VAL A 324 11.59 -14.43 -16.45
CA VAL A 324 10.29 -14.79 -15.85
C VAL A 324 9.93 -13.78 -14.76
N VAL A 325 8.72 -13.24 -14.81
CA VAL A 325 8.12 -12.45 -13.72
C VAL A 325 6.87 -13.18 -13.22
N LYS A 326 6.66 -13.16 -11.90
CA LYS A 326 5.56 -13.85 -11.22
C LYS A 326 4.30 -12.97 -11.19
N SER A 327 3.13 -13.60 -11.33
CA SER A 327 1.84 -12.98 -11.01
C SER A 327 1.65 -12.81 -9.49
N PHE A 328 0.83 -11.83 -9.12
CA PHE A 328 0.32 -11.64 -7.77
C PHE A 328 -1.21 -11.82 -7.76
N ILE A 329 -1.80 -12.00 -6.58
CA ILE A 329 -3.25 -12.04 -6.37
C ILE A 329 -3.56 -11.23 -5.11
N GLU A 330 -4.36 -10.18 -5.22
CA GLU A 330 -4.97 -9.47 -4.09
C GLU A 330 -6.49 -9.40 -4.31
N GLU A 331 -7.26 -9.47 -3.23
CA GLU A 331 -8.73 -9.29 -3.18
C GLU A 331 -9.58 -10.09 -4.20
N GLY A 332 -9.05 -11.21 -4.72
CA GLY A 332 -9.71 -12.03 -5.75
C GLY A 332 -9.67 -11.44 -7.16
N GLN A 333 -8.97 -10.32 -7.37
CA GLN A 333 -8.63 -9.77 -8.68
C GLN A 333 -7.22 -10.24 -9.05
N VAL A 334 -7.06 -10.95 -10.17
CA VAL A 334 -5.73 -11.32 -10.66
C VAL A 334 -5.08 -10.09 -11.32
N VAL A 335 -4.20 -9.42 -10.58
CA VAL A 335 -3.35 -8.32 -11.07
C VAL A 335 -2.08 -8.95 -11.65
N ASN A 336 -1.82 -8.74 -12.95
CA ASN A 336 -0.74 -9.49 -13.62
C ASN A 336 0.65 -8.97 -13.23
N GLN A 337 0.87 -7.64 -13.21
CA GLN A 337 2.15 -7.06 -12.80
C GLN A 337 2.03 -5.57 -12.42
N ARG A 338 2.73 -5.17 -11.36
CA ARG A 338 3.00 -3.77 -11.00
C ARG A 338 4.32 -3.32 -11.60
N ILE A 339 4.35 -2.18 -12.29
CA ILE A 339 5.53 -1.63 -12.94
C ILE A 339 5.96 -0.32 -12.27
N TYR A 340 7.22 -0.26 -11.82
CA TYR A 340 7.79 0.87 -11.05
C TYR A 340 8.73 1.78 -11.86
N SER A 341 9.02 1.45 -13.13
CA SER A 341 9.77 2.32 -14.05
C SER A 341 8.92 2.68 -15.28
N PRO A 342 8.87 3.95 -15.73
CA PRO A 342 8.12 4.32 -16.92
C PRO A 342 8.87 3.96 -18.21
N GLY A 343 8.15 3.66 -19.29
CA GLY A 343 8.73 3.32 -20.58
C GLY A 343 7.92 2.30 -21.39
N ILE A 344 8.46 1.90 -22.54
CA ILE A 344 7.80 0.95 -23.46
C ILE A 344 8.18 -0.48 -23.09
N TYR A 345 7.19 -1.27 -22.68
CA TYR A 345 7.34 -2.70 -22.38
C TYR A 345 6.69 -3.53 -23.49
N TYR A 346 7.29 -4.65 -23.89
CA TYR A 346 6.69 -5.57 -24.86
C TYR A 346 6.21 -6.84 -24.16
N ILE A 347 4.95 -7.22 -24.39
CA ILE A 347 4.31 -8.40 -23.80
C ILE A 347 3.96 -9.38 -24.91
N ARG A 348 4.36 -10.65 -24.76
CA ARG A 348 4.21 -11.68 -25.79
C ARG A 348 3.73 -13.01 -25.21
N GLY A 349 2.69 -13.59 -25.81
CA GLY A 349 2.15 -14.91 -25.42
C GLY A 349 2.93 -16.07 -26.04
N LYS A 350 3.02 -17.19 -25.33
CA LYS A 350 3.59 -18.47 -25.77
C LYS A 350 2.65 -19.62 -25.43
N ASP A 351 2.36 -20.46 -26.42
CA ASP A 351 1.53 -21.65 -26.26
C ASP A 351 2.26 -22.74 -25.46
N ARG A 352 1.59 -23.32 -24.45
CA ARG A 352 2.17 -24.35 -23.55
C ARG A 352 2.35 -25.72 -24.20
N VAL A 353 1.62 -26.02 -25.29
CA VAL A 353 1.55 -27.36 -25.91
C VAL A 353 2.49 -27.44 -27.11
N THR A 354 2.47 -26.42 -27.98
CA THR A 354 3.28 -26.35 -29.21
C THR A 354 4.54 -25.51 -29.05
N GLY A 355 4.65 -24.71 -27.97
CA GLY A 355 5.73 -23.75 -27.76
C GLY A 355 5.65 -22.52 -28.67
N THR A 356 4.60 -22.38 -29.50
CA THR A 356 4.44 -21.30 -30.49
C THR A 356 4.28 -19.94 -29.82
N TRP A 357 5.05 -18.95 -30.26
CA TRP A 357 4.91 -17.57 -29.81
C TRP A 357 3.87 -16.82 -30.65
N GLY A 358 2.97 -16.08 -29.99
CA GLY A 358 2.05 -15.14 -30.62
C GLY A 358 2.75 -13.88 -31.13
N GLU A 359 1.99 -12.87 -31.52
CA GLU A 359 2.53 -11.52 -31.74
C GLU A 359 2.77 -10.80 -30.40
N ALA A 360 3.60 -9.76 -30.40
CA ALA A 360 3.92 -8.97 -29.21
C ALA A 360 3.17 -7.63 -29.24
N VAL A 361 2.62 -7.21 -28.10
CA VAL A 361 2.04 -5.87 -27.91
C VAL A 361 3.05 -4.98 -27.20
N SER A 362 3.19 -3.73 -27.66
CA SER A 362 3.89 -2.66 -26.93
C SER A 362 2.92 -1.94 -26.00
N VAL A 363 3.26 -1.86 -24.72
CA VAL A 363 2.53 -1.07 -23.70
C VAL A 363 3.43 0.07 -23.26
N ASP A 364 2.99 1.31 -23.50
CA ASP A 364 3.61 2.50 -22.91
C ASP A 364 3.16 2.65 -21.45
N VAL A 365 4.11 2.48 -20.53
CA VAL A 365 3.88 2.59 -19.09
C VAL A 365 4.26 3.99 -18.64
N GLN A 366 3.23 4.70 -18.17
CA GLN A 366 3.31 6.05 -17.65
C GLN A 366 2.66 6.08 -16.26
N PHE A 367 3.08 6.99 -15.38
CA PHE A 367 2.50 7.16 -14.05
C PHE A 367 1.45 8.28 -14.04
N ALA A 368 0.72 8.38 -12.94
CA ALA A 368 -0.02 9.58 -12.58
C ALA A 368 0.95 10.62 -12.00
N ASP A 369 0.57 11.90 -12.08
CA ASP A 369 1.34 13.01 -11.52
C ASP A 369 1.19 13.09 -9.99
N ASP A 370 2.17 13.71 -9.32
CA ASP A 370 2.13 13.91 -7.87
C ASP A 370 1.19 15.05 -7.44
N ALA A 371 0.58 15.75 -8.41
CA ALA A 371 -0.41 16.80 -8.22
C ALA A 371 -1.68 16.31 -7.49
N GLY A 372 -1.97 15.01 -7.54
CA GLY A 372 -3.05 14.37 -6.79
C GLY A 372 -2.72 14.03 -5.34
N ILE A 373 -1.47 14.17 -4.88
CA ILE A 373 -1.09 13.84 -3.49
C ILE A 373 -1.23 15.06 -2.57
N ASN A 374 -1.95 14.84 -1.47
CA ASN A 374 -1.98 15.74 -0.31
C ASN A 374 -0.55 16.10 0.11
N SER A 375 -0.14 17.35 -0.06
CA SER A 375 1.24 17.75 0.24
C SER A 375 1.33 19.17 0.80
N ILE A 376 2.31 19.36 1.69
CA ILE A 376 2.66 20.65 2.28
C ILE A 376 4.03 21.03 1.74
N TYR A 377 4.13 22.22 1.14
CA TYR A 377 5.36 22.77 0.57
C TYR A 377 5.78 24.01 1.37
N THR A 378 6.93 23.94 2.01
CA THR A 378 7.54 25.01 2.80
C THR A 378 8.71 25.60 2.03
N LYS A 379 8.78 26.94 1.96
CA LYS A 379 9.92 27.71 1.47
C LYS A 379 10.35 28.73 2.52
N SER A 380 11.63 28.82 2.79
CA SER A 380 12.24 29.84 3.65
C SER A 380 13.09 30.79 2.80
N PHE A 381 12.90 32.10 2.98
CA PHE A 381 13.57 33.15 2.20
C PHE A 381 14.46 34.01 3.11
N ASP A 382 15.52 34.58 2.55
CA ASP A 382 16.51 35.39 3.29
C ASP A 382 16.18 36.89 3.35
N GLY A 383 14.93 37.28 3.07
CA GLY A 383 14.40 38.65 3.18
C GLY A 383 14.95 39.66 2.17
N MET A 384 16.15 39.43 1.64
CA MET A 384 16.85 40.29 0.68
C MET A 384 16.70 39.79 -0.75
N SER A 385 16.61 38.47 -0.94
CA SER A 385 16.37 37.83 -2.23
C SER A 385 15.01 37.13 -2.26
N ASN A 386 14.37 37.13 -3.44
CA ASN A 386 13.21 36.27 -3.72
C ASN A 386 13.63 34.82 -4.05
N ILE A 387 14.82 34.40 -3.60
CA ILE A 387 15.37 33.06 -3.77
C ILE A 387 15.23 32.35 -2.40
N PRO A 388 14.60 31.18 -2.33
CA PRO A 388 14.55 30.43 -1.09
C PRO A 388 15.94 29.85 -0.77
N PHE A 389 16.31 29.84 0.51
CA PHE A 389 17.55 29.21 1.00
C PHE A 389 17.34 27.82 1.61
N ALA A 390 16.08 27.47 1.91
CA ALA A 390 15.69 26.14 2.34
C ALA A 390 14.27 25.84 1.84
N GLU A 391 14.09 24.63 1.30
CA GLU A 391 12.82 24.19 0.73
C GLU A 391 12.52 22.75 1.15
N SER A 392 11.27 22.44 1.46
CA SER A 392 10.83 21.07 1.75
C SER A 392 9.38 20.81 1.34
N LYS A 393 9.11 19.60 0.82
CA LYS A 393 7.78 19.11 0.48
C LYS A 393 7.50 17.82 1.24
N ARG A 394 6.46 17.79 2.08
CA ARG A 394 6.00 16.58 2.76
C ARG A 394 4.73 16.08 2.08
N PHE A 395 4.70 14.79 1.77
CA PHE A 395 3.62 14.08 1.09
C PHE A 395 2.85 13.23 2.09
N PHE A 396 1.53 13.17 1.93
CA PHE A 396 0.60 12.53 2.85
C PHE A 396 -0.39 11.62 2.09
N ASP A 397 -0.94 10.62 2.78
CA ASP A 397 -2.03 9.80 2.26
C ASP A 397 -3.41 10.51 2.37
N ASN A 398 -4.49 9.78 2.10
CA ASN A 398 -5.86 10.28 2.21
C ASN A 398 -6.38 10.38 3.66
N ASN A 399 -5.68 9.78 4.62
CA ASN A 399 -5.99 9.86 6.06
C ASN A 399 -5.26 11.03 6.74
N GLY A 400 -4.28 11.65 6.05
CA GLY A 400 -3.41 12.69 6.58
C GLY A 400 -2.12 12.16 7.22
N ASN A 401 -1.78 10.88 7.04
CA ASN A 401 -0.51 10.33 7.48
C ASN A 401 0.61 10.74 6.52
N PRO A 402 1.80 11.09 7.03
CA PRO A 402 2.97 11.28 6.19
C PRO A 402 3.42 9.97 5.52
N LEU A 403 3.65 10.04 4.21
CA LEU A 403 4.26 8.99 3.40
C LEU A 403 5.76 9.23 3.22
N GLN A 404 6.10 10.47 2.86
CA GLN A 404 7.42 10.84 2.40
C GLN A 404 7.72 12.29 2.79
N THR A 405 8.92 12.55 3.32
CA THR A 405 9.42 13.90 3.53
C THR A 405 10.55 14.16 2.54
N GLN A 406 10.53 15.30 1.86
CA GLN A 406 11.56 15.73 0.91
C GLN A 406 12.12 17.10 1.28
N THR A 407 13.43 17.26 1.12
CA THR A 407 14.16 18.52 1.34
C THR A 407 15.03 18.78 0.12
N LEU A 408 15.04 20.02 -0.37
CA LEU A 408 16.00 20.43 -1.40
C LEU A 408 17.34 20.69 -0.71
N VAL A 409 18.37 19.96 -1.13
CA VAL A 409 19.76 20.24 -0.78
C VAL A 409 20.37 20.89 -2.02
N HIS A 410 20.86 22.10 -1.88
CA HIS A 410 21.67 22.76 -2.88
C HIS A 410 23.10 22.18 -2.81
N ASN A 411 23.86 22.30 -3.89
CA ASN A 411 25.28 21.98 -3.92
C ASN A 411 25.93 22.73 -5.09
N LEU A 412 27.26 22.81 -5.09
CA LEU A 412 28.06 23.32 -6.21
C LEU A 412 27.78 22.54 -7.51
N ASP A 413 27.56 21.22 -7.41
CA ASP A 413 27.17 20.33 -8.52
C ASP A 413 25.65 20.35 -8.84
N GLY A 414 24.98 21.45 -8.45
CA GLY A 414 23.55 21.68 -8.60
C GLY A 414 22.69 20.96 -7.55
N ASN A 415 21.47 21.45 -7.36
CA ASN A 415 20.53 20.96 -6.35
C ASN A 415 20.19 19.45 -6.53
N ARG A 416 19.89 18.78 -5.42
CA ARG A 416 19.33 17.42 -5.33
C ARG A 416 18.19 17.42 -4.33
N VAL A 417 17.12 16.67 -4.59
CA VAL A 417 16.06 16.47 -3.59
C VAL A 417 16.41 15.24 -2.76
N PHE A 418 16.68 15.44 -1.47
CA PHE A 418 16.82 14.36 -0.49
C PHE A 418 15.45 13.94 0.06
N SER A 419 15.31 12.66 0.40
CA SER A 419 14.04 12.14 0.91
C SER A 419 14.19 10.98 1.88
N SER A 420 13.33 10.97 2.90
CA SER A 420 13.07 9.83 3.79
C SER A 420 11.59 9.44 3.79
N GLY A 421 11.30 8.18 4.14
CA GLY A 421 9.95 7.62 4.25
C GLY A 421 9.69 6.92 5.59
N GLU A 422 8.41 6.75 5.93
CA GLU A 422 7.94 6.03 7.13
C GLU A 422 7.33 4.66 6.73
N PHE A 423 7.63 3.61 7.50
CA PHE A 423 6.97 2.30 7.37
C PHE A 423 5.73 2.25 8.27
N ARG A 424 4.64 1.66 7.81
CA ARG A 424 3.38 1.54 8.57
C ARG A 424 2.83 0.12 8.52
N ASP A 425 2.35 -0.40 9.65
CA ASP A 425 1.70 -1.70 9.69
C ASP A 425 0.23 -1.64 9.23
N LYS A 426 -0.43 -2.80 9.21
CA LYS A 426 -1.87 -2.93 8.90
C LYS A 426 -2.81 -2.23 9.91
N TYR A 427 -2.29 -1.65 10.98
CA TYR A 427 -3.01 -0.85 11.98
C TYR A 427 -2.64 0.64 11.90
N ASP A 428 -1.95 1.06 10.83
CA ASP A 428 -1.48 2.44 10.59
C ASP A 428 -0.50 2.97 11.66
N ARG A 429 0.19 2.08 12.37
CA ARG A 429 1.23 2.44 13.34
C ARG A 429 2.58 2.52 12.63
N VAL A 430 3.39 3.52 12.97
CA VAL A 430 4.74 3.69 12.40
C VAL A 430 5.66 2.58 12.91
N VAL A 431 5.99 1.63 12.04
CA VAL A 431 6.90 0.49 12.34
C VAL A 431 8.34 0.75 11.90
N GLY A 432 8.69 2.01 11.60
CA GLY A 432 10.07 2.48 11.41
C GLY A 432 10.20 3.59 10.36
N SER A 433 11.44 3.95 10.03
CA SER A 433 11.75 5.05 9.12
C SER A 433 13.10 4.87 8.42
N THR A 434 13.23 5.37 7.19
CA THR A 434 14.51 5.37 6.47
C THR A 434 15.41 6.56 6.85
N LEU A 435 16.70 6.42 6.58
CA LEU A 435 17.57 7.57 6.36
C LEU A 435 17.13 8.39 5.12
N ALA A 436 17.68 9.59 4.99
CA ALA A 436 17.43 10.45 3.84
C ALA A 436 18.41 10.14 2.70
N ALA A 437 17.91 9.96 1.48
CA ALA A 437 18.72 9.71 0.28
C ALA A 437 18.25 10.60 -0.89
N PRO A 438 19.14 10.94 -1.84
CA PRO A 438 18.76 11.74 -3.00
C PRO A 438 17.88 10.92 -3.95
N ILE A 439 16.79 11.50 -4.44
CA ILE A 439 15.95 10.90 -5.49
C ILE A 439 16.47 11.25 -6.88
N LEU A 440 15.99 10.55 -7.92
CA LEU A 440 16.36 10.82 -9.34
C LEU A 440 16.00 12.23 -9.84
N SER A 441 15.08 12.93 -9.17
CA SER A 441 14.61 14.26 -9.56
C SER A 441 15.30 15.37 -8.79
N ASN A 442 15.77 16.40 -9.50
CA ASN A 442 16.29 17.63 -8.89
C ASN A 442 15.17 18.61 -8.47
N ALA A 443 13.90 18.23 -8.65
CA ALA A 443 12.71 18.96 -8.21
C ALA A 443 11.77 18.05 -7.42
N PHE A 444 11.02 18.62 -6.46
CA PHE A 444 10.13 17.84 -5.58
C PHE A 444 9.10 17.04 -6.38
N SER A 445 9.14 15.72 -6.23
CA SER A 445 8.26 14.76 -6.90
C SER A 445 8.23 13.48 -6.09
N TYR A 446 7.05 12.94 -5.81
CA TYR A 446 6.89 11.72 -4.99
C TYR A 446 7.72 10.56 -5.54
N SER A 447 8.57 9.95 -4.69
CA SER A 447 9.45 8.84 -5.11
C SER A 447 8.93 7.50 -4.58
N PRO A 448 8.33 6.66 -5.45
CA PRO A 448 7.72 5.37 -5.09
C PRO A 448 8.76 4.28 -4.77
N GLU A 449 9.96 4.37 -5.37
CA GLU A 449 11.01 3.36 -5.25
C GLU A 449 11.87 3.57 -4.00
N LEU A 450 11.70 4.69 -3.29
CA LEU A 450 12.39 4.99 -2.03
C LEU A 450 12.18 3.87 -1.00
N VAL A 451 10.95 3.35 -0.93
CA VAL A 451 10.47 2.28 -0.06
C VAL A 451 9.32 1.56 -0.77
N ILE A 452 9.49 0.27 -1.09
CA ILE A 452 8.44 -0.53 -1.73
C ILE A 452 7.70 -1.36 -0.68
N ARG A 453 6.40 -1.12 -0.50
CA ARG A 453 5.51 -1.99 0.29
C ARG A 453 5.12 -3.20 -0.54
N GLU A 454 5.36 -4.41 -0.04
CA GLU A 454 5.14 -5.65 -0.81
C GLU A 454 3.75 -6.25 -0.63
N ASN A 455 3.09 -5.98 0.49
CA ASN A 455 1.77 -6.53 0.84
C ASN A 455 0.98 -5.62 1.79
N ALA A 456 -0.32 -5.88 1.91
CA ALA A 456 -1.19 -5.24 2.89
C ALA A 456 -0.72 -5.43 4.35
N GLU A 457 0.05 -6.48 4.65
CA GLU A 457 0.47 -6.83 6.02
C GLU A 457 1.60 -5.96 6.57
N GLY A 458 2.38 -5.29 5.71
CA GLY A 458 3.44 -4.35 6.09
C GLY A 458 4.87 -4.87 5.91
N SER A 459 5.11 -5.76 4.94
CA SER A 459 6.46 -6.06 4.44
C SER A 459 6.96 -4.91 3.56
N TYR A 460 8.24 -4.59 3.69
CA TYR A 460 8.88 -3.47 3.02
C TYR A 460 10.26 -3.87 2.49
N THR A 461 10.49 -3.63 1.21
CA THR A 461 11.76 -3.82 0.53
C THR A 461 12.33 -2.46 0.10
N ILE A 462 13.63 -2.28 0.31
CA ILE A 462 14.38 -1.10 -0.16
C ILE A 462 15.35 -1.57 -1.26
N PRO A 463 15.14 -1.21 -2.54
CA PRO A 463 16.04 -1.59 -3.62
C PRO A 463 17.44 -0.99 -3.42
N SER A 464 18.50 -1.75 -3.70
CA SER A 464 19.89 -1.27 -3.77
C SER A 464 20.46 -1.27 -5.19
N ASP A 465 19.73 -1.85 -6.14
CA ASP A 465 20.02 -1.94 -7.57
C ASP A 465 19.57 -0.69 -8.37
N ARG A 466 18.81 0.23 -7.76
CA ARG A 466 18.16 1.35 -8.46
C ARG A 466 18.67 2.70 -7.96
N ILE A 467 19.20 3.50 -8.88
CA ILE A 467 19.66 4.87 -8.60
C ILE A 467 18.48 5.69 -8.06
N GLY A 468 18.70 6.45 -6.97
CA GLY A 468 17.69 7.32 -6.38
C GLY A 468 16.85 6.69 -5.25
N THR A 469 17.22 5.51 -4.76
CA THR A 469 16.63 4.89 -3.55
C THR A 469 17.56 5.02 -2.33
N VAL A 470 17.03 4.78 -1.13
CA VAL A 470 17.84 4.76 0.10
C VAL A 470 18.84 3.61 0.09
N GLY A 471 18.41 2.43 -0.37
CA GLY A 471 19.26 1.23 -0.42
C GLY A 471 20.41 1.35 -1.40
N TRP A 472 20.26 2.15 -2.47
CA TRP A 472 21.36 2.42 -3.41
C TRP A 472 22.35 3.44 -2.86
N TYR A 473 21.86 4.56 -2.31
CA TYR A 473 22.74 5.63 -1.81
C TYR A 473 23.63 5.17 -0.65
N TYR A 474 23.12 4.31 0.24
CA TYR A 474 23.89 3.69 1.32
C TYR A 474 24.49 2.32 0.91
N SER A 475 24.98 2.19 -0.33
CA SER A 475 25.63 0.97 -0.83
C SER A 475 26.89 1.24 -1.65
N ALA A 476 27.67 0.17 -1.90
CA ALA A 476 28.81 0.20 -2.81
C ALA A 476 28.45 0.48 -4.28
N ALA A 477 27.16 0.54 -4.64
CA ALA A 477 26.70 0.95 -5.97
C ALA A 477 26.49 2.48 -6.10
N ASN A 478 26.61 3.24 -5.01
CA ASN A 478 26.54 4.70 -5.03
C ASN A 478 27.72 5.29 -5.83
N SER A 479 27.40 5.92 -6.94
CA SER A 479 28.34 6.63 -7.83
C SER A 479 28.18 8.16 -7.80
N LEU A 480 27.35 8.68 -6.89
CA LEU A 480 27.06 10.11 -6.71
C LEU A 480 27.89 10.74 -5.59
N GLU A 481 28.28 9.96 -4.57
CA GLU A 481 29.10 10.41 -3.46
C GLU A 481 29.94 9.23 -2.94
N ASN A 482 31.26 9.42 -2.86
CA ASN A 482 32.20 8.41 -2.36
C ASN A 482 32.23 8.40 -0.82
N HIS A 483 32.60 7.28 -0.22
CA HIS A 483 32.75 7.13 1.25
C HIS A 483 31.46 7.38 2.08
N VAL A 484 30.29 7.30 1.45
CA VAL A 484 28.99 7.21 2.15
C VAL A 484 28.90 5.87 2.90
N PRO A 485 28.29 5.81 4.10
CA PRO A 485 28.18 4.56 4.85
C PRO A 485 27.46 3.45 4.08
N ILE A 486 28.03 2.24 4.07
CA ILE A 486 27.49 1.08 3.33
C ILE A 486 26.68 0.19 4.28
N SER A 487 25.39 0.00 4.01
CA SER A 487 24.52 -0.92 4.76
C SER A 487 23.30 -1.38 3.96
N ASN A 488 22.90 -2.65 4.12
CA ASN A 488 21.60 -3.14 3.65
C ASN A 488 20.43 -2.68 4.55
N PHE A 489 20.73 -2.05 5.69
CA PHE A 489 19.77 -1.59 6.71
C PHE A 489 19.90 -0.08 7.00
N PRO A 490 19.74 0.81 6.00
CA PRO A 490 19.74 2.27 6.18
C PRO A 490 18.39 2.78 6.73
N TYR A 491 17.82 2.05 7.68
CA TYR A 491 16.49 2.29 8.24
C TYR A 491 16.35 1.66 9.63
N THR A 492 15.49 2.24 10.46
CA THR A 492 15.11 1.69 11.77
C THR A 492 13.80 0.90 11.64
N GLN A 493 13.56 -0.04 12.55
CA GLN A 493 12.28 -0.72 12.68
C GLN A 493 11.78 -0.74 14.14
N VAL A 494 10.47 -0.72 14.31
CA VAL A 494 9.76 -0.81 15.60
C VAL A 494 8.82 -2.01 15.54
N GLU A 495 8.78 -2.81 16.60
CA GLU A 495 7.81 -3.87 16.83
C GLU A 495 6.93 -3.48 18.00
N TYR A 496 5.62 -3.72 17.88
CA TYR A 496 4.64 -3.46 18.94
C TYR A 496 4.15 -4.79 19.54
N TYR A 497 3.67 -4.75 20.78
CA TYR A 497 2.98 -5.90 21.36
C TYR A 497 1.65 -6.20 20.62
N ASN A 498 1.38 -7.49 20.44
CA ASN A 498 0.18 -8.02 19.78
C ASN A 498 -0.98 -8.28 20.77
N ASP A 499 -1.08 -7.50 21.84
CA ASP A 499 -2.11 -7.61 22.88
C ASP A 499 -3.04 -6.39 22.97
N GLY A 500 -2.90 -5.43 22.05
CA GLY A 500 -3.77 -4.25 21.94
C GLY A 500 -3.34 -3.05 22.78
N THR A 501 -2.28 -3.16 23.59
CA THR A 501 -1.71 -2.05 24.37
C THR A 501 -1.20 -0.89 23.51
N GLY A 502 -0.67 -1.19 22.33
CA GLY A 502 0.06 -0.23 21.50
C GLY A 502 1.49 0.06 21.99
N GLU A 503 1.97 -0.63 23.03
CA GLU A 503 3.33 -0.46 23.54
C GLU A 503 4.39 -1.01 22.57
N VAL A 504 5.54 -0.33 22.53
CA VAL A 504 6.72 -0.77 21.78
C VAL A 504 7.37 -1.94 22.52
N LYS A 505 7.46 -3.07 21.82
CA LYS A 505 8.08 -4.32 22.27
C LYS A 505 9.58 -4.33 21.99
N SER A 506 9.96 -3.99 20.76
CA SER A 506 11.36 -3.94 20.33
C SER A 506 11.61 -2.79 19.35
N SER A 507 12.82 -2.24 19.33
CA SER A 507 13.27 -1.33 18.28
C SER A 507 14.70 -1.65 17.81
N SER A 508 14.88 -1.63 16.49
CA SER A 508 16.17 -1.80 15.84
C SER A 508 16.86 -0.44 15.68
N GLY A 509 18.19 -0.46 15.69
CA GLY A 509 18.96 0.63 15.12
C GLY A 509 19.00 0.56 13.59
N LEU A 510 19.79 1.46 13.01
CA LEU A 510 20.33 1.36 11.66
C LEU A 510 21.43 0.27 11.62
N GLY A 511 21.88 -0.12 10.43
CA GLY A 511 23.11 -0.93 10.29
C GLY A 511 22.97 -2.42 10.53
N GLU A 512 24.00 -3.17 10.12
CA GLU A 512 24.02 -4.64 10.27
C GLU A 512 24.14 -5.05 11.75
N ALA A 513 24.76 -4.22 12.58
CA ALA A 513 24.96 -4.50 14.00
C ALA A 513 23.67 -4.41 14.82
N LEU A 514 22.74 -3.50 14.48
CA LEU A 514 21.55 -3.20 15.29
C LEU A 514 20.22 -3.46 14.59
N ARG A 515 20.21 -4.01 13.37
CA ARG A 515 19.00 -4.41 12.64
C ARG A 515 18.13 -5.42 13.42
N ARG A 516 16.87 -5.57 12.98
CA ARG A 516 15.99 -6.65 13.45
C ARG A 516 16.60 -8.03 13.11
N GLY A 517 16.50 -8.96 14.04
CA GLY A 517 17.16 -10.27 14.02
C GLY A 517 18.63 -10.27 14.43
N SER A 518 19.15 -9.20 15.08
CA SER A 518 20.56 -9.11 15.50
C SER A 518 20.83 -9.56 16.94
N GLY A 519 19.81 -9.56 17.81
CA GLY A 519 19.94 -9.75 19.25
C GLY A 519 20.38 -8.49 20.01
N ARG A 520 20.63 -7.37 19.29
CA ARG A 520 21.01 -6.05 19.83
C ARG A 520 19.89 -5.02 19.74
N GLU A 521 18.67 -5.45 19.47
CA GLU A 521 17.47 -4.63 19.55
C GLU A 521 17.27 -4.13 20.99
N ILE A 522 16.83 -2.88 21.10
CA ILE A 522 16.34 -2.34 22.37
C ILE A 522 15.00 -3.00 22.63
N LEU A 523 14.82 -3.62 23.81
CA LEU A 523 13.53 -4.17 24.24
C LEU A 523 12.92 -3.24 25.28
N SER A 524 11.60 -3.13 25.30
CA SER A 524 10.86 -2.40 26.34
C SER A 524 9.59 -3.14 26.73
N GLY A 525 9.12 -2.94 27.96
CA GLY A 525 7.85 -3.46 28.43
C GLY A 525 7.44 -2.86 29.76
N THR A 526 6.14 -2.62 29.92
CA THR A 526 5.51 -2.24 31.18
C THR A 526 5.07 -3.47 31.96
N PHE A 527 5.30 -3.48 33.28
CA PHE A 527 4.95 -4.57 34.18
C PHE A 527 4.20 -4.07 35.43
N PRO A 528 3.31 -4.87 36.03
CA PRO A 528 2.72 -4.54 37.33
C PRO A 528 3.76 -4.66 38.45
N ILE A 529 3.74 -3.71 39.39
CA ILE A 529 4.52 -3.79 40.64
C ILE A 529 3.91 -4.87 41.53
N TYR A 530 4.71 -5.84 41.99
CA TYR A 530 4.25 -6.93 42.88
C TYR A 530 4.89 -6.88 44.27
N GLY A 531 6.19 -6.62 44.34
CA GLY A 531 6.96 -6.52 45.58
C GLY A 531 8.15 -5.56 45.50
N GLU A 532 8.36 -4.94 44.34
CA GLU A 532 9.54 -4.13 44.01
C GLU A 532 9.71 -2.92 44.94
N LEU A 533 8.60 -2.30 45.35
CA LEU A 533 8.60 -1.15 46.26
C LEU A 533 8.50 -1.52 47.76
N ASN A 534 8.55 -2.79 48.15
CA ASN A 534 8.46 -3.18 49.57
C ASN A 534 9.65 -2.64 50.39
N ASP A 535 10.85 -2.69 49.83
CA ASP A 535 12.04 -2.13 50.48
C ASP A 535 12.00 -0.59 50.51
N TYR A 536 11.54 0.04 49.42
CA TYR A 536 11.30 1.49 49.34
C TYR A 536 10.30 1.97 50.41
N LEU A 537 9.17 1.27 50.59
CA LEU A 537 8.18 1.56 51.64
C LEU A 537 8.81 1.50 53.03
N SER A 538 9.56 0.43 53.34
CA SER A 538 10.25 0.28 54.64
C SER A 538 11.18 1.46 54.98
N LYS A 539 11.68 2.15 53.94
CA LYS A 539 12.61 3.28 54.02
C LYS A 539 11.93 4.65 53.94
N ARG A 540 10.80 4.78 53.23
CA ARG A 540 10.05 6.05 53.08
C ARG A 540 9.61 6.65 54.42
N SER A 541 9.28 5.83 55.42
CA SER A 541 8.94 6.30 56.79
C SER A 541 10.13 6.89 57.56
N THR A 542 11.36 6.54 57.17
CA THR A 542 12.60 7.09 57.72
C THR A 542 13.08 8.30 56.92
N ALA A 543 12.82 8.34 55.60
CA ALA A 543 13.09 9.49 54.75
C ALA A 543 12.11 10.64 54.95
N ILE A 544 10.85 10.35 55.29
CA ILE A 544 9.76 11.31 55.45
C ILE A 544 9.11 11.14 56.83
N THR A 545 9.46 12.04 57.76
CA THR A 545 8.95 12.00 59.14
C THR A 545 7.46 12.34 59.21
N GLY A 546 6.68 11.52 59.93
CA GLY A 546 5.26 11.77 60.20
C GLY A 546 4.30 10.96 59.33
N ILE A 547 4.78 10.28 58.29
CA ILE A 547 3.96 9.36 57.49
C ILE A 547 3.95 7.97 58.13
N VAL A 548 2.76 7.47 58.42
CA VAL A 548 2.50 6.05 58.67
C VAL A 548 2.08 5.41 57.36
N HIS A 549 2.70 4.30 56.97
CA HIS A 549 2.25 3.53 55.82
C HIS A 549 1.16 2.54 56.24
N ASP A 550 0.11 2.43 55.43
CA ASP A 550 -0.89 1.37 55.54
C ASP A 550 -1.09 0.76 54.15
N GLY A 551 -0.78 -0.53 54.02
CA GLY A 551 -0.81 -1.26 52.74
C GLY A 551 0.53 -1.37 51.97
N ALA A 552 0.49 -2.15 50.89
CA ALA A 552 1.60 -2.37 49.97
C ALA A 552 1.27 -1.81 48.58
N LEU A 553 2.25 -1.23 47.88
CA LEU A 553 2.08 -0.57 46.57
C LEU A 553 1.95 -1.55 45.38
N LYS A 554 1.29 -2.70 45.59
CA LYS A 554 1.05 -3.71 44.56
C LYS A 554 0.04 -3.17 43.54
N ASN A 555 0.44 -3.11 42.26
CA ASN A 555 -0.26 -2.43 41.17
C ASN A 555 -0.39 -0.88 41.33
N GLU A 556 0.29 -0.24 42.28
CA GLU A 556 0.07 1.18 42.62
C GLU A 556 1.03 2.16 41.90
N GLY A 557 1.54 1.80 40.72
CA GLY A 557 2.46 2.62 39.94
C GLY A 557 2.82 1.98 38.59
N LEU A 558 3.59 2.71 37.79
CA LEU A 558 4.06 2.27 36.46
C LEU A 558 5.50 1.76 36.59
N GLN A 559 5.75 0.50 36.22
CA GLN A 559 7.10 -0.06 36.17
C GLN A 559 7.49 -0.40 34.74
N THR A 560 8.54 0.25 34.24
CA THR A 560 9.10 0.03 32.91
C THR A 560 10.44 -0.69 33.01
N VAL A 561 10.61 -1.75 32.22
CA VAL A 561 11.87 -2.49 32.10
C VAL A 561 12.34 -2.40 30.65
N ALA A 562 13.57 -1.91 30.45
CA ALA A 562 14.18 -1.77 29.13
C ALA A 562 15.52 -2.50 29.06
N ARG A 563 15.82 -3.12 27.91
CA ARG A 563 17.10 -3.78 27.59
C ARG A 563 17.85 -2.92 26.56
N ASP A 564 19.10 -2.55 26.84
CA ASP A 564 19.94 -1.82 25.88
C ASP A 564 20.52 -2.74 24.78
N GLN A 565 21.15 -2.12 23.79
CA GLN A 565 21.81 -2.81 22.66
C GLN A 565 22.95 -3.76 23.09
N ASN A 566 23.45 -3.61 24.32
CA ASN A 566 24.50 -4.43 24.93
C ASN A 566 23.91 -5.56 25.82
N GLY A 567 22.58 -5.70 25.86
CA GLY A 567 21.87 -6.67 26.69
C GLY A 567 21.73 -6.30 28.17
N LYS A 568 22.07 -5.07 28.58
CA LYS A 568 21.93 -4.59 29.96
C LYS A 568 20.49 -4.15 30.19
N TYR A 569 19.84 -4.68 31.21
CA TYR A 569 18.52 -4.22 31.64
C TYR A 569 18.62 -3.03 32.61
N THR A 570 17.74 -2.05 32.41
CA THR A 570 17.46 -0.91 33.29
C THR A 570 15.98 -0.97 33.69
N ILE A 571 15.69 -0.63 34.94
CA ILE A 571 14.35 -0.67 35.54
C ILE A 571 14.05 0.70 36.14
N THR A 572 12.91 1.27 35.77
CA THR A 572 12.38 2.52 36.33
C THR A 572 10.98 2.26 36.85
N ILE A 573 10.69 2.72 38.06
CA ILE A 573 9.37 2.62 38.68
C ILE A 573 8.91 4.03 39.05
N ALA A 574 7.76 4.42 38.51
CA ALA A 574 7.07 5.67 38.83
C ALA A 574 5.79 5.42 39.62
N ASP A 575 5.37 6.41 40.39
CA ASP A 575 4.04 6.44 41.01
C ASP A 575 2.92 6.77 40.01
N LYS A 576 1.68 6.88 40.48
CA LYS A 576 0.50 7.22 39.66
C LYS A 576 0.48 8.66 39.14
N GLU A 577 1.34 9.54 39.63
CA GLU A 577 1.52 10.91 39.12
C GLU A 577 2.64 11.00 38.07
N GLY A 578 3.40 9.92 37.89
CA GLY A 578 4.55 9.85 36.98
C GLY A 578 5.88 10.19 37.63
N ASN A 579 5.93 10.40 38.96
CA ASN A 579 7.19 10.64 39.66
C ASN A 579 7.99 9.34 39.77
N ASN A 580 9.19 9.31 39.18
CA ASN A 580 10.15 8.19 39.32
C ASN A 580 10.55 8.02 40.80
N VAL A 581 10.16 6.93 41.46
CA VAL A 581 10.44 6.64 42.88
C VAL A 581 11.60 5.65 43.07
N MET A 582 11.90 4.83 42.07
CA MET A 582 13.00 3.86 42.07
C MET A 582 13.59 3.71 40.68
N SER A 583 14.92 3.81 40.59
CA SER A 583 15.70 3.46 39.41
C SER A 583 16.76 2.41 39.75
N ALA A 584 16.97 1.44 38.87
CA ALA A 584 17.93 0.36 39.09
C ALA A 584 18.42 -0.26 37.76
N ARG A 585 19.44 -1.10 37.84
CA ARG A 585 19.91 -1.95 36.74
C ARG A 585 19.86 -3.43 37.14
N ALA A 586 19.85 -4.34 36.18
CA ALA A 586 19.93 -5.77 36.49
C ALA A 586 21.25 -6.13 37.20
N GLY A 587 21.12 -6.79 38.35
CA GLY A 587 22.18 -7.53 39.01
C GLY A 587 22.09 -9.03 38.69
N VAL A 588 23.01 -9.80 39.25
CA VAL A 588 23.09 -11.26 39.10
C VAL A 588 23.11 -11.94 40.48
N ASN A 589 22.65 -13.20 40.55
CA ASN A 589 22.61 -13.99 41.79
C ASN A 589 23.99 -14.51 42.24
N GLU A 590 24.96 -13.61 42.40
CA GLU A 590 26.33 -13.91 42.82
C GLU A 590 26.74 -13.01 44.00
N PRO A 591 27.72 -13.41 44.84
CA PRO A 591 28.24 -12.58 45.92
C PRO A 591 28.80 -11.24 45.40
N GLY A 592 28.15 -10.13 45.78
CA GLY A 592 28.48 -8.79 45.28
C GLY A 592 27.91 -8.45 43.90
N GLY A 593 27.17 -9.36 43.25
CA GLY A 593 26.52 -9.15 41.96
C GLY A 593 25.21 -8.35 42.01
N TYR A 594 24.74 -7.97 43.20
CA TYR A 594 23.49 -7.24 43.40
C TYR A 594 23.50 -6.41 44.70
N ALA A 595 22.71 -5.34 44.71
CA ALA A 595 22.42 -4.53 45.89
C ALA A 595 21.07 -4.91 46.53
N LEU A 596 20.06 -5.24 45.72
CA LEU A 596 18.72 -5.65 46.16
C LEU A 596 18.28 -6.93 45.45
N ALA A 597 17.62 -7.82 46.18
CA ALA A 597 16.99 -9.03 45.64
C ALA A 597 15.53 -9.04 46.10
N ILE A 598 14.62 -9.33 45.19
CA ILE A 598 13.17 -9.22 45.40
C ILE A 598 12.53 -10.51 44.88
N SER A 599 12.16 -11.37 45.81
CA SER A 599 11.42 -12.61 45.53
C SER A 599 9.93 -12.29 45.46
N ASN A 600 9.37 -12.32 44.26
CA ASN A 600 7.95 -12.12 44.04
C ASN A 600 7.21 -13.44 44.19
N SER A 601 6.03 -13.39 44.82
CA SER A 601 5.06 -14.47 44.81
C SER A 601 3.68 -13.90 44.48
N VAL A 602 3.12 -14.34 43.35
CA VAL A 602 1.94 -13.74 42.72
C VAL A 602 0.87 -14.82 42.57
N VAL A 603 -0.16 -14.73 43.42
CA VAL A 603 -1.40 -15.49 43.24
C VAL A 603 -2.25 -14.82 42.17
N SER A 604 -2.67 -15.61 41.18
CA SER A 604 -3.46 -15.17 40.04
C SER A 604 -4.57 -16.17 39.73
N SER A 605 -5.80 -15.67 39.70
CA SER A 605 -7.03 -16.44 39.52
C SER A 605 -7.72 -16.08 38.21
N ALA A 606 -8.42 -17.03 37.60
CA ALA A 606 -9.27 -16.81 36.44
C ALA A 606 -10.75 -16.61 36.80
N ASP A 607 -11.12 -16.78 38.07
CA ASP A 607 -12.46 -16.53 38.59
C ASP A 607 -12.68 -15.01 38.68
N PRO A 608 -13.65 -14.43 37.94
CA PRO A 608 -13.98 -13.01 38.01
C PRO A 608 -14.46 -12.53 39.39
N LEU A 609 -14.80 -13.44 40.31
CA LEU A 609 -15.21 -13.14 41.68
C LEU A 609 -14.05 -13.21 42.69
N SER A 610 -12.87 -13.71 42.29
CA SER A 610 -11.69 -13.82 43.17
C SER A 610 -11.02 -12.46 43.37
N SER A 611 -10.59 -12.17 44.61
CA SER A 611 -9.73 -11.02 44.91
C SER A 611 -8.35 -11.10 44.26
N ASN A 612 -8.00 -12.25 43.67
CA ASN A 612 -6.81 -12.47 42.86
C ASN A 612 -7.09 -12.54 41.35
N TYR A 613 -8.25 -12.08 40.86
CA TYR A 613 -8.61 -12.12 39.43
C TYR A 613 -7.54 -11.45 38.54
N ARG A 614 -6.78 -12.28 37.82
CA ARG A 614 -5.63 -11.96 36.97
C ARG A 614 -5.50 -13.03 35.88
N ARG A 615 -6.52 -13.16 35.02
CA ARG A 615 -6.55 -14.17 33.94
C ARG A 615 -5.32 -14.11 33.01
N MET A 616 -4.70 -12.94 32.90
CA MET A 616 -3.35 -12.76 32.36
C MET A 616 -2.46 -12.15 33.45
N THR A 617 -1.26 -12.71 33.62
CA THR A 617 -0.25 -12.25 34.59
C THR A 617 1.06 -11.99 33.87
N TYR A 618 1.48 -10.73 33.80
CA TYR A 618 2.69 -10.28 33.12
C TYR A 618 3.84 -10.16 34.13
N PHE A 619 5.03 -10.63 33.76
CA PHE A 619 6.22 -10.53 34.60
C PHE A 619 7.50 -10.57 33.76
N TYR A 620 8.65 -10.34 34.40
CA TYR A 620 9.96 -10.33 33.76
C TYR A 620 11.01 -10.97 34.68
N ILE A 621 12.04 -11.57 34.08
CA ILE A 621 13.21 -12.10 34.79
C ILE A 621 14.49 -11.51 34.19
N LEU A 622 15.34 -10.95 35.05
CA LEU A 622 16.52 -10.15 34.64
C LEU A 622 17.78 -10.98 34.33
N HIS A 623 17.76 -12.26 34.68
CA HIS A 623 18.83 -13.23 34.46
C HIS A 623 18.21 -14.62 34.36
N ASP A 624 18.93 -15.56 33.75
CA ASP A 624 18.49 -16.94 33.56
C ASP A 624 18.27 -17.63 34.92
N GLN A 625 17.04 -18.05 35.21
CA GLN A 625 16.65 -18.56 36.53
C GLN A 625 15.52 -19.61 36.45
N PRO A 626 15.39 -20.51 37.43
CA PRO A 626 14.19 -21.34 37.57
C PRO A 626 12.98 -20.47 37.97
N VAL A 627 11.86 -20.64 37.25
CA VAL A 627 10.57 -20.02 37.60
C VAL A 627 9.64 -21.11 38.12
N SER A 628 9.00 -20.88 39.26
CA SER A 628 8.05 -21.83 39.86
C SER A 628 6.61 -21.38 39.62
N ILE A 629 5.76 -22.29 39.14
CA ILE A 629 4.31 -22.10 39.04
C ILE A 629 3.66 -23.31 39.72
N THR A 630 2.81 -23.05 40.71
CA THR A 630 2.08 -24.09 41.47
C THR A 630 0.58 -23.79 41.52
N GLY A 631 -0.25 -24.79 41.83
CA GLY A 631 -1.71 -24.67 41.84
C GLY A 631 -2.37 -25.44 40.69
N SER A 632 -3.25 -24.76 39.95
CA SER A 632 -3.98 -25.31 38.80
C SER A 632 -3.05 -25.75 37.66
N ILE A 633 -3.50 -26.75 36.88
CA ILE A 633 -2.83 -27.26 35.67
C ILE A 633 -3.53 -26.83 34.37
N ASP A 634 -4.31 -25.75 34.40
CA ASP A 634 -5.04 -25.19 33.24
C ASP A 634 -4.47 -23.80 32.84
N PHE A 635 -3.19 -23.74 32.45
CA PHE A 635 -2.52 -22.50 32.05
C PHE A 635 -1.55 -22.69 30.85
N VAL A 636 -1.27 -21.58 30.16
CA VAL A 636 -0.25 -21.47 29.10
C VAL A 636 0.73 -20.37 29.49
N ILE A 637 2.03 -20.57 29.24
CA ILE A 637 3.05 -19.53 29.39
C ILE A 637 3.47 -19.03 28.00
N GLU A 638 3.71 -17.74 27.88
CA GLU A 638 4.19 -17.08 26.67
C GLU A 638 5.40 -16.21 27.00
N ASN A 639 6.52 -16.39 26.28
CA ASN A 639 7.59 -15.40 26.25
C ASN A 639 7.15 -14.30 25.26
N ILE A 640 6.84 -13.11 25.76
CA ILE A 640 6.28 -12.03 24.94
C ILE A 640 7.34 -11.30 24.10
N VAL A 641 8.63 -11.64 24.25
CA VAL A 641 9.71 -11.21 23.35
C VAL A 641 9.77 -12.11 22.10
N THR A 642 9.84 -13.43 22.28
CA THR A 642 9.97 -14.39 21.17
C THR A 642 8.62 -14.82 20.57
N ASN A 643 7.52 -14.50 21.25
CA ASN A 643 6.17 -15.06 21.02
C ASN A 643 6.12 -16.61 21.19
N GLU A 644 7.14 -17.22 21.81
CA GLU A 644 7.17 -18.66 22.07
C GLU A 644 6.20 -19.02 23.20
N ARG A 645 5.38 -20.05 22.99
CA ARG A 645 4.43 -20.57 23.98
C ARG A 645 4.85 -21.93 24.53
N LYS A 646 4.48 -22.19 25.78
CA LYS A 646 4.71 -23.45 26.50
C LYS A 646 3.45 -23.85 27.26
N ASP A 647 3.03 -25.09 27.06
CA ASP A 647 1.99 -25.73 27.86
C ASP A 647 2.58 -26.29 29.18
N ILE A 648 1.72 -26.74 30.09
CA ILE A 648 2.12 -27.28 31.40
C ILE A 648 3.16 -28.39 31.25
N GLY A 649 4.24 -28.30 32.04
CA GLY A 649 5.36 -29.25 32.03
C GLY A 649 6.39 -29.05 30.92
N GLN A 650 6.11 -28.21 29.92
CA GLN A 650 7.12 -27.75 28.96
C GLN A 650 7.91 -26.59 29.56
N THR A 651 9.21 -26.50 29.28
CA THR A 651 10.05 -25.37 29.69
C THR A 651 10.55 -24.58 28.48
N PHE A 652 10.86 -23.31 28.68
CA PHE A 652 11.78 -22.59 27.80
C PHE A 652 13.16 -23.25 27.91
N ALA A 653 13.95 -23.24 26.83
CA ALA A 653 15.03 -24.19 26.67
C ALA A 653 16.22 -23.93 27.61
N GLY A 654 16.49 -24.88 28.50
CA GLY A 654 17.63 -24.87 29.41
C GLY A 654 17.68 -26.18 30.22
N SER A 655 18.86 -26.77 30.36
CA SER A 655 19.04 -27.97 31.19
C SER A 655 18.59 -27.69 32.63
N ASN A 656 17.79 -28.60 33.20
CA ASN A 656 17.22 -28.50 34.55
C ASN A 656 16.13 -27.42 34.75
N GLY A 657 15.48 -26.93 33.70
CA GLY A 657 14.27 -26.11 33.81
C GLY A 657 14.50 -24.63 34.16
N VAL A 658 15.71 -24.13 33.93
CA VAL A 658 16.07 -22.71 33.97
C VAL A 658 15.46 -22.00 32.75
N TRP A 659 14.82 -20.85 32.95
CA TRP A 659 14.25 -20.03 31.87
C TRP A 659 15.18 -18.83 31.58
N PRO A 660 15.36 -18.42 30.31
CA PRO A 660 16.26 -17.32 29.95
C PRO A 660 15.73 -15.94 30.36
N ALA A 661 16.64 -14.98 30.56
CA ALA A 661 16.30 -13.60 30.86
C ALA A 661 15.38 -12.97 29.80
N GLY A 662 14.26 -12.38 30.22
CA GLY A 662 13.27 -11.82 29.30
C GLY A 662 11.91 -11.52 29.93
N PHE A 663 10.92 -11.29 29.06
CA PHE A 663 9.57 -10.87 29.40
C PHE A 663 8.56 -11.98 29.14
N TYR A 664 7.63 -12.19 30.07
CA TYR A 664 6.76 -13.36 30.13
C TYR A 664 5.32 -13.02 30.54
N ARG A 665 4.38 -13.85 30.07
CA ARG A 665 2.97 -13.81 30.46
C ARG A 665 2.47 -15.21 30.77
N VAL A 666 1.75 -15.38 31.88
CA VAL A 666 0.93 -16.57 32.17
C VAL A 666 -0.51 -16.25 31.79
N LEU A 667 -1.15 -17.13 31.03
CA LEU A 667 -2.55 -17.06 30.62
C LEU A 667 -3.32 -18.23 31.26
N LEU A 668 -4.46 -17.93 31.89
CA LEU A 668 -5.30 -18.92 32.57
C LEU A 668 -6.50 -19.31 31.70
N ASN A 669 -6.64 -20.61 31.43
CA ASN A 669 -7.56 -21.11 30.40
C ASN A 669 -9.00 -21.23 30.91
N ASN A 670 -9.19 -21.73 32.13
CA ASN A 670 -10.49 -22.09 32.71
C ASN A 670 -10.83 -21.14 33.87
N ASN A 671 -12.10 -20.80 34.09
CA ASN A 671 -12.49 -19.85 35.14
C ASN A 671 -12.18 -20.37 36.56
N ASN A 672 -11.99 -21.68 36.74
CA ASN A 672 -11.60 -22.28 38.01
C ASN A 672 -10.06 -22.38 38.20
N SER A 673 -9.26 -21.85 37.26
CA SER A 673 -7.81 -21.88 37.35
C SER A 673 -7.29 -20.82 38.32
N GLU A 674 -6.56 -21.24 39.35
CA GLU A 674 -5.73 -20.36 40.18
C GLU A 674 -4.31 -20.90 40.27
N VAL A 675 -3.31 -20.04 40.11
CA VAL A 675 -1.88 -20.38 40.17
C VAL A 675 -1.12 -19.41 41.07
N THR A 676 -0.04 -19.90 41.67
CA THR A 676 0.97 -19.07 42.35
C THR A 676 2.26 -19.11 41.55
N LEU A 677 2.60 -17.97 40.93
CA LEU A 677 3.86 -17.73 40.23
C LEU A 677 4.91 -17.23 41.24
N SER A 678 6.13 -17.76 41.19
CA SER A 678 7.25 -17.31 42.05
C SER A 678 8.59 -17.28 41.30
N TYR A 679 9.31 -16.15 41.44
CA TYR A 679 10.59 -15.83 40.79
C TYR A 679 11.36 -14.79 41.62
N THR A 680 12.66 -14.58 41.38
CA THR A 680 13.47 -13.56 42.09
C THR A 680 14.25 -12.67 41.13
N ASN A 681 14.03 -11.36 41.22
CA ASN A 681 14.82 -10.37 40.48
C ASN A 681 15.90 -9.75 41.36
N TYR A 682 17.08 -9.57 40.77
CA TYR A 682 18.27 -9.03 41.40
C TYR A 682 18.62 -7.71 40.73
N PHE A 683 18.90 -6.70 41.54
CA PHE A 683 19.06 -5.32 41.12
C PHE A 683 20.39 -4.79 41.65
N THR A 684 21.18 -4.19 40.77
CA THR A 684 22.32 -3.33 41.12
C THR A 684 21.94 -1.87 40.90
N ASP A 685 22.80 -0.96 41.36
CA ASP A 685 22.73 0.48 41.07
C ASP A 685 21.40 1.13 41.53
N VAL A 686 20.81 0.58 42.60
CA VAL A 686 19.49 0.97 43.10
C VAL A 686 19.53 2.37 43.71
N SER A 687 18.72 3.26 43.16
CA SER A 687 18.51 4.63 43.63
C SER A 687 17.03 4.83 43.97
N TYR A 688 16.75 5.61 45.02
CA TYR A 688 15.39 5.92 45.46
C TYR A 688 15.15 7.43 45.51
N GLN A 689 13.95 7.83 45.13
CA GLN A 689 13.50 9.22 45.11
C GLN A 689 12.26 9.34 45.99
N PHE A 690 12.29 10.27 46.94
CA PHE A 690 11.22 10.50 47.89
C PHE A 690 10.56 11.86 47.63
N TYR A 691 9.23 11.85 47.49
CA TYR A 691 8.42 13.03 47.22
C TYR A 691 7.50 13.33 48.40
N ASN A 692 7.22 14.62 48.61
CA ASN A 692 6.18 15.08 49.53
C ASN A 692 4.79 15.08 48.87
N ASP A 693 3.74 15.33 49.65
CA ASP A 693 2.33 15.29 49.24
C ASP A 693 1.91 16.44 48.29
N ALA A 694 2.89 17.15 47.72
CA ALA A 694 2.73 18.19 46.70
C ALA A 694 3.62 17.91 45.47
N GLY A 695 4.02 16.65 45.25
CA GLY A 695 4.82 16.20 44.09
C GLY A 695 6.28 16.67 44.09
N ARG A 696 6.82 17.21 45.19
CA ARG A 696 8.17 17.81 45.23
C ARG A 696 9.19 16.82 45.78
N LEU A 697 10.25 16.56 45.01
CA LEU A 697 11.38 15.69 45.37
C LEU A 697 12.10 16.24 46.61
N ILE A 698 11.97 15.57 47.76
CA ILE A 698 12.61 15.97 49.03
C ILE A 698 13.90 15.21 49.32
N SER A 699 14.11 14.04 48.72
CA SER A 699 15.43 13.39 48.70
C SER A 699 15.63 12.46 47.51
N SER A 700 16.85 12.40 47.00
CA SER A 700 17.33 11.37 46.07
C SER A 700 18.51 10.64 46.70
N VAL A 701 18.41 9.32 46.86
CA VAL A 701 19.45 8.47 47.47
C VAL A 701 20.26 7.82 46.35
N SER A 702 21.58 7.98 46.37
CA SER A 702 22.47 7.39 45.36
C SER A 702 22.55 5.85 45.48
N PRO A 703 23.06 5.15 44.45
CA PRO A 703 23.44 3.74 44.57
C PRO A 703 24.33 3.39 45.77
N ASN A 704 25.37 4.19 46.01
CA ASN A 704 26.27 4.02 47.16
C ASN A 704 25.54 4.33 48.47
N GLY A 705 24.63 5.30 48.45
CA GLY A 705 23.72 5.63 49.54
C GLY A 705 22.82 4.47 49.94
N PHE A 706 22.16 3.86 48.95
CA PHE A 706 21.29 2.69 49.15
C PHE A 706 22.06 1.50 49.72
N VAL A 707 23.22 1.16 49.14
CA VAL A 707 24.08 0.07 49.65
C VAL A 707 24.52 0.35 51.08
N SER A 708 24.94 1.59 51.38
CA SER A 708 25.31 1.99 52.74
C SER A 708 24.13 1.87 53.72
N TRP A 709 22.94 2.31 53.32
CA TRP A 709 21.72 2.27 54.13
C TRP A 709 21.29 0.83 54.43
N LYS A 710 21.30 -0.03 53.40
CA LYS A 710 20.97 -1.45 53.53
C LYS A 710 21.97 -2.21 54.41
N SER A 711 23.23 -1.79 54.43
CA SER A 711 24.27 -2.26 55.37
C SER A 711 24.11 -1.73 56.80
N GLY A 712 23.00 -1.05 57.13
CA GLY A 712 22.69 -0.55 58.48
C GLY A 712 23.17 0.87 58.78
N THR A 713 23.72 1.60 57.80
CA THR A 713 24.11 3.01 58.00
C THR A 713 22.87 3.87 58.21
N ALA A 714 22.88 4.74 59.23
CA ALA A 714 21.77 5.63 59.52
C ALA A 714 21.44 6.56 58.34
N TYR A 715 20.15 6.72 58.02
CA TYR A 715 19.71 7.56 56.89
C TYR A 715 20.26 9.00 56.94
N SER A 716 20.55 9.55 58.12
CA SER A 716 21.19 10.87 58.25
C SER A 716 22.58 10.95 57.62
N THR A 717 23.38 9.87 57.65
CA THR A 717 24.79 9.84 57.24
C THR A 717 25.06 9.17 55.89
N ILE A 718 24.08 8.49 55.28
CA ILE A 718 24.26 7.94 53.92
C ILE A 718 24.44 9.04 52.86
N ASP A 719 25.12 8.68 51.78
CA ASP A 719 25.15 9.41 50.51
C ASP A 719 23.71 9.58 49.97
N LYS A 720 23.30 10.84 49.76
CA LYS A 720 22.01 11.29 49.23
C LYS A 720 22.05 12.79 48.99
N THR A 721 21.19 13.26 48.11
CA THR A 721 20.76 14.65 48.04
C THR A 721 19.46 14.83 48.81
N THR A 722 19.30 15.95 49.53
CA THR A 722 18.04 16.35 50.18
C THR A 722 17.68 17.80 49.85
N TYR A 723 16.40 18.05 49.65
CA TYR A 723 15.84 19.34 49.23
C TYR A 723 14.80 19.83 50.24
N LYS A 724 14.78 21.13 50.54
CA LYS A 724 13.77 21.78 51.39
C LYS A 724 13.12 22.93 50.64
N TYR A 725 11.78 22.98 50.63
CA TYR A 725 11.00 24.00 49.94
C TYR A 725 10.20 24.88 50.91
N ASN A 726 9.79 26.07 50.45
CA ASN A 726 8.69 26.82 51.06
C ASN A 726 7.32 26.33 50.54
N HIS A 727 6.22 26.91 51.03
CA HIS A 727 4.87 26.57 50.57
C HIS A 727 4.68 26.82 49.06
N ARG A 728 5.24 27.92 48.51
CA ARG A 728 5.20 28.28 47.08
C ARG A 728 5.98 27.33 46.17
N GLY A 729 6.91 26.53 46.71
CA GLY A 729 7.74 25.58 45.95
C GLY A 729 9.15 26.07 45.62
N TRP A 730 9.60 27.19 46.21
CA TRP A 730 10.98 27.67 46.04
C TRP A 730 11.94 26.86 46.92
N LEU A 731 13.11 26.49 46.38
CA LEU A 731 14.11 25.64 47.01
C LEU A 731 14.93 26.44 48.03
N LEU A 732 14.59 26.34 49.31
CA LEU A 732 15.27 27.05 50.40
C LEU A 732 16.65 26.45 50.74
N GLU A 733 16.80 25.14 50.57
CA GLU A 733 18.02 24.43 50.95
C GLU A 733 18.22 23.18 50.09
N LEU A 734 19.44 23.03 49.60
CA LEU A 734 19.99 21.85 48.95
C LEU A 734 21.09 21.28 49.88
N ARG A 735 21.14 19.96 50.07
CA ARG A 735 22.28 19.32 50.73
C ARG A 735 22.68 18.06 49.99
N GLU A 736 23.97 17.98 49.66
CA GLU A 736 24.61 16.93 48.87
C GLU A 736 25.83 16.37 49.64
N PRO A 737 26.37 15.20 49.24
CA PRO A 737 27.54 14.61 49.90
C PRO A 737 28.80 15.44 49.68
N ASP A 738 29.07 15.81 48.42
CA ASP A 738 30.33 16.45 48.01
C ASP A 738 30.32 17.97 48.19
N ALA A 739 29.28 18.65 47.68
CA ALA A 739 29.13 20.10 47.79
C ALA A 739 28.66 20.57 49.18
N GLY A 740 28.22 19.64 50.04
CA GLY A 740 27.70 19.93 51.36
C GLY A 740 26.33 20.64 51.30
N ARG A 741 26.14 21.69 52.12
CA ARG A 741 24.86 22.39 52.31
C ARG A 741 24.84 23.74 51.60
N THR A 742 23.97 23.93 50.63
CA THR A 742 23.68 25.21 49.99
C THR A 742 22.29 25.72 50.42
N ARG A 743 22.19 27.01 50.72
CA ARG A 743 20.94 27.67 51.12
C ARG A 743 20.63 28.83 50.19
N TYR A 744 19.35 29.14 50.03
CA TYR A 744 18.85 30.21 49.17
C TYR A 744 17.85 31.07 49.94
N VAL A 745 17.84 32.37 49.64
CA VAL A 745 16.88 33.35 50.17
C VAL A 745 16.31 34.12 48.98
N TYR A 746 14.98 34.27 48.96
CA TYR A 746 14.23 34.79 47.83
C TYR A 746 13.56 36.12 48.16
N ARG A 747 13.35 36.95 47.14
CA ARG A 747 12.44 38.11 47.16
C ARG A 747 10.97 37.68 47.01
N LYS A 748 10.04 38.60 47.27
CA LYS A 748 8.58 38.41 47.13
C LYS A 748 8.15 37.99 45.72
N ASP A 749 8.95 38.38 44.72
CA ASP A 749 8.79 38.11 43.29
C ASP A 749 9.26 36.69 42.88
N GLY A 750 10.05 36.01 43.71
CA GLY A 750 10.63 34.68 43.45
C GLY A 750 12.06 34.69 42.91
N ASN A 751 12.70 35.86 42.78
CA ASN A 751 14.12 35.96 42.44
C ASN A 751 15.02 35.60 43.64
N ILE A 752 16.18 34.96 43.37
CA ILE A 752 17.16 34.61 44.42
C ILE A 752 17.95 35.86 44.81
N ARG A 753 17.71 36.36 46.01
CA ARG A 753 18.41 37.53 46.58
C ARG A 753 19.80 37.16 47.09
N PHE A 754 19.89 36.06 47.84
CA PHE A 754 21.14 35.54 48.42
C PHE A 754 21.23 34.02 48.26
N SER A 755 22.44 33.49 48.07
CA SER A 755 22.74 32.06 48.20
C SER A 755 24.04 31.84 48.96
N GLN A 756 24.13 30.74 49.72
CA GLN A 756 25.31 30.43 50.52
C GLN A 756 25.63 28.94 50.46
N ASN A 757 26.77 28.58 49.87
CA ASN A 757 27.26 27.20 49.82
C ASN A 757 27.94 26.75 51.13
N ALA A 758 28.53 25.55 51.15
CA ALA A 758 29.19 25.01 52.34
C ALA A 758 30.50 25.72 52.74
N GLU A 759 31.26 26.24 51.76
CA GLU A 759 32.54 26.91 51.97
C GLU A 759 32.34 28.34 52.47
N GLN A 760 31.49 29.11 51.78
CA GLN A 760 31.15 30.49 52.13
C GLN A 760 30.71 30.66 53.58
N ARG A 761 29.92 29.68 54.07
CA ARG A 761 29.42 29.64 55.44
C ARG A 761 30.53 29.57 56.51
N LYS A 762 31.70 29.02 56.20
CA LYS A 762 32.82 28.93 57.17
C LYS A 762 33.33 30.31 57.60
N SER A 763 33.18 31.31 56.73
CA SER A 763 33.59 32.71 56.96
C SER A 763 32.41 33.70 56.86
N ASN A 764 31.17 33.23 57.04
CA ASN A 764 29.91 34.01 56.93
C ASN A 764 29.65 34.71 55.58
N ARG A 765 30.45 34.43 54.55
CA ARG A 765 30.25 34.93 53.18
C ARG A 765 28.96 34.38 52.58
N PHE A 766 28.48 35.02 51.52
CA PHE A 766 27.37 34.53 50.68
C PHE A 766 27.40 35.21 49.32
N SER A 767 26.91 34.54 48.28
CA SER A 767 26.67 35.17 46.98
C SER A 767 25.34 35.94 46.99
N TYR A 768 25.27 37.04 46.24
CA TYR A 768 24.13 37.94 46.23
C TYR A 768 23.81 38.46 44.82
N THR A 769 22.57 38.93 44.65
CA THR A 769 22.11 39.62 43.43
C THR A 769 21.23 40.82 43.81
N HIS A 770 21.48 41.99 43.23
CA HIS A 770 20.59 43.16 43.25
C HIS A 770 19.76 43.18 41.96
N TYR A 771 18.51 43.63 42.08
CA TYR A 771 17.55 43.64 40.97
C TYR A 771 16.91 45.02 40.84
N ASP A 772 16.72 45.46 39.61
CA ASP A 772 15.93 46.67 39.33
C ASP A 772 14.43 46.45 39.63
N PRO A 773 13.58 47.50 39.55
CA PRO A 773 12.13 47.38 39.73
C PRO A 773 11.42 46.46 38.72
N PHE A 774 12.08 46.04 37.64
CA PHE A 774 11.55 45.09 36.66
C PHE A 774 12.01 43.64 36.91
N GLY A 775 12.86 43.41 37.92
CA GLY A 775 13.40 42.08 38.26
C GLY A 775 14.61 41.65 37.42
N ARG A 776 15.30 42.58 36.73
CA ARG A 776 16.54 42.31 36.00
C ARG A 776 17.77 42.45 36.93
N PRO A 777 18.77 41.56 36.86
CA PRO A 777 19.92 41.60 37.75
C PRO A 777 20.85 42.77 37.39
N VAL A 778 20.97 43.76 38.27
CA VAL A 778 21.83 44.96 38.07
C VAL A 778 23.19 44.85 38.76
N GLU A 779 23.32 43.98 39.75
CA GLU A 779 24.61 43.61 40.32
C GLU A 779 24.58 42.17 40.85
N SER A 780 25.66 41.42 40.71
CA SER A 780 25.85 40.16 41.44
C SER A 780 27.31 39.95 41.83
N GLY A 781 27.57 39.23 42.93
CA GLY A 781 28.92 39.00 43.45
C GLY A 781 28.96 38.12 44.70
N GLU A 782 30.09 38.11 45.41
CA GLU A 782 30.21 37.55 46.76
C GLU A 782 30.31 38.67 47.81
N TYR A 783 29.45 38.61 48.82
CA TYR A 783 29.51 39.47 49.98
C TYR A 783 30.46 38.87 51.02
N THR A 784 31.44 39.67 51.46
CA THR A 784 32.44 39.30 52.46
C THR A 784 32.53 40.26 53.64
N GLY A 785 31.54 41.14 53.79
CA GLY A 785 31.44 42.09 54.89
C GLY A 785 30.96 41.48 56.22
N THR A 786 30.60 42.36 57.15
CA THR A 786 30.07 42.01 58.48
C THR A 786 28.78 42.75 58.85
N GLU A 787 28.41 43.76 58.06
CA GLU A 787 27.23 44.62 58.18
C GLU A 787 25.93 43.80 58.00
N VAL A 788 25.88 42.89 57.02
CA VAL A 788 24.77 41.97 56.76
C VAL A 788 25.19 40.53 56.99
N LYS A 789 24.29 39.73 57.56
CA LYS A 789 24.49 38.29 57.79
C LYS A 789 23.49 37.51 56.97
N PHE A 790 23.93 36.38 56.41
CA PHE A 790 23.02 35.43 55.76
C PHE A 790 22.06 34.82 56.80
N ILE A 791 20.82 35.30 56.84
CA ILE A 791 19.76 34.69 57.66
C ILE A 791 18.99 33.70 56.77
N PRO A 792 18.94 32.39 57.11
CA PRO A 792 18.21 31.41 56.33
C PRO A 792 16.70 31.69 56.32
N MET A 793 16.06 31.51 55.17
CA MET A 793 14.65 31.82 54.96
C MET A 793 13.72 30.81 55.65
N ASP A 794 13.61 30.90 56.97
CA ASP A 794 12.62 30.20 57.79
C ASP A 794 11.51 31.14 58.29
N SER A 795 10.68 30.68 59.23
CA SER A 795 9.55 31.43 59.77
C SER A 795 9.93 32.69 60.55
N SER A 796 11.22 32.95 60.83
CA SER A 796 11.69 34.18 61.48
C SER A 796 12.00 35.32 60.51
N VAL A 797 12.43 35.03 59.28
CA VAL A 797 12.94 36.05 58.32
C VAL A 797 11.88 37.07 57.91
N PHE A 798 10.64 36.63 57.74
CA PHE A 798 9.52 37.53 57.38
C PHE A 798 9.05 38.44 58.52
N VAL A 799 9.58 38.27 59.75
CA VAL A 799 9.05 38.92 60.97
C VAL A 799 9.85 40.16 61.37
N SER A 800 11.13 40.28 60.97
CA SER A 800 11.91 41.50 61.21
C SER A 800 11.79 42.50 60.06
N SER A 801 11.51 43.76 60.39
CA SER A 801 11.44 44.86 59.43
C SER A 801 12.77 45.13 58.73
N GLU A 802 13.88 44.95 59.43
CA GLU A 802 15.23 45.18 58.92
C GLU A 802 15.58 44.20 57.80
N MET A 803 15.27 42.90 57.95
CA MET A 803 15.59 41.90 56.93
C MET A 803 14.64 41.97 55.74
N ASN A 804 13.34 42.22 55.95
CA ASN A 804 12.40 42.45 54.85
C ASN A 804 12.87 43.62 53.95
N ASN A 805 13.39 44.71 54.53
CA ASN A 805 13.92 45.83 53.76
C ASN A 805 15.15 45.43 52.92
N VAL A 806 16.14 44.76 53.52
CA VAL A 806 17.37 44.32 52.81
C VAL A 806 17.06 43.29 51.71
N LEU A 807 16.04 42.45 51.89
CA LEU A 807 15.63 41.47 50.89
C LEU A 807 14.94 42.13 49.68
N GLU A 808 14.02 43.05 49.94
CA GLU A 808 13.18 43.68 48.91
C GLU A 808 13.81 44.91 48.25
N GLU A 809 14.99 45.33 48.70
CA GLU A 809 15.77 46.44 48.15
C GLU A 809 15.96 46.32 46.62
N THR A 810 15.63 47.38 45.89
CA THR A 810 15.77 47.50 44.42
C THR A 810 16.84 48.52 44.01
N SER A 811 17.64 48.99 44.97
CA SER A 811 18.79 49.87 44.79
C SER A 811 20.09 49.07 44.86
N ALA A 812 21.14 49.60 44.24
CA ALA A 812 22.52 49.29 44.60
C ALA A 812 22.96 50.30 45.68
N ASP A 813 23.46 49.78 46.80
CA ASP A 813 24.13 50.44 47.92
C ASP A 813 23.65 51.85 48.38
N GLU A 814 22.82 51.88 49.43
CA GLU A 814 23.03 52.84 50.53
C GLU A 814 23.67 52.21 51.79
N ASN A 815 23.72 50.87 51.89
CA ASN A 815 24.04 50.16 53.14
C ASN A 815 25.32 49.30 53.12
N TRP A 816 25.92 48.97 51.97
CA TRP A 816 27.09 48.08 51.89
C TRP A 816 28.34 48.87 51.50
N THR A 817 29.48 48.54 52.11
CA THR A 817 30.77 49.14 51.73
C THR A 817 31.40 48.42 50.54
N GLN A 818 32.18 49.14 49.72
CA GLN A 818 32.79 48.55 48.52
C GLN A 818 33.79 47.41 48.85
N ASP A 819 34.49 47.50 49.99
CA ASP A 819 35.39 46.44 50.47
C ASP A 819 34.64 45.18 50.95
N SER A 820 33.36 45.30 51.28
CA SER A 820 32.48 44.19 51.66
C SER A 820 31.94 43.40 50.46
N ARG A 821 32.25 43.82 49.22
CA ARG A 821 31.81 43.18 47.96
C ARG A 821 33.02 42.67 47.16
N LYS A 822 33.00 41.40 46.75
CA LYS A 822 34.06 40.75 45.94
C LYS A 822 33.51 40.10 44.68
N ASP A 823 34.38 40.03 43.68
CA ASP A 823 34.12 39.43 42.36
C ASP A 823 32.78 39.88 41.75
N TRP A 824 32.43 41.14 42.01
CA TRP A 824 31.15 41.74 41.64
C TRP A 824 31.11 42.13 40.17
N VAL A 825 29.94 42.02 39.56
CA VAL A 825 29.64 42.48 38.21
C VAL A 825 28.37 43.32 38.25
N GLU A 826 28.51 44.61 37.98
CA GLU A 826 27.42 45.55 37.69
C GLU A 826 26.94 45.35 36.24
N THR A 827 25.64 45.45 36.00
CA THR A 827 25.01 45.33 34.67
C THR A 827 23.98 46.43 34.47
N PHE A 828 24.11 47.17 33.36
CA PHE A 828 23.28 48.32 33.02
C PHE A 828 22.44 48.02 31.77
N TYR A 829 21.22 48.55 31.75
CA TYR A 829 20.19 48.27 30.74
C TYR A 829 19.58 49.56 30.19
N ASP A 830 18.90 49.44 29.04
CA ASP A 830 18.02 50.44 28.39
C ASP A 830 18.66 51.73 27.89
N PHE A 831 19.70 52.23 28.56
CA PHE A 831 20.31 53.53 28.35
C PHE A 831 21.78 53.37 27.94
N LYS A 832 22.21 54.21 26.98
CA LYS A 832 23.60 54.31 26.56
C LYS A 832 24.46 55.05 27.60
N ASP A 833 25.69 54.58 27.81
CA ASP A 833 26.69 55.22 28.67
C ASP A 833 27.29 56.46 27.98
N THR A 834 26.55 57.58 27.98
CA THR A 834 27.01 58.82 27.33
C THR A 834 28.18 59.49 28.02
N GLU A 835 28.46 59.18 29.29
CA GLU A 835 29.53 59.85 30.02
C GLU A 835 30.88 59.23 29.67
N VAL A 836 31.04 57.91 29.83
CA VAL A 836 32.33 57.29 29.57
C VAL A 836 32.66 57.27 28.08
N PHE A 837 31.68 57.13 27.19
CA PHE A 837 31.92 57.09 25.74
C PHE A 837 32.62 58.36 25.21
N ASN A 838 32.17 59.53 25.69
CA ASN A 838 32.80 60.82 25.37
C ASN A 838 34.21 60.98 25.98
N THR A 839 34.56 60.24 27.04
CA THR A 839 35.93 60.27 27.62
C THR A 839 36.92 59.32 26.95
N LEU A 840 36.46 58.42 26.07
CA LEU A 840 37.29 57.42 25.39
C LEU A 840 37.65 57.81 23.93
N ASN A 841 37.18 58.96 23.44
CA ASN A 841 37.40 59.45 22.06
C ASN A 841 37.11 58.39 20.98
N LEU A 842 36.06 57.60 21.16
CA LEU A 842 35.75 56.51 20.23
C LEU A 842 35.15 57.02 18.91
N PRO A 843 35.46 56.38 17.77
CA PRO A 843 34.77 56.63 16.51
C PRO A 843 33.25 56.42 16.64
N SER A 844 32.46 57.30 16.02
CA SER A 844 31.00 57.31 16.15
C SER A 844 30.29 56.08 15.54
N GLU A 845 30.99 55.23 14.79
CA GLU A 845 30.47 53.91 14.39
C GLU A 845 30.23 52.97 15.58
N PHE A 846 30.83 53.25 16.73
CA PHE A 846 30.66 52.51 17.98
C PHE A 846 29.66 53.19 18.95
N ASP A 847 28.87 54.17 18.51
CA ASP A 847 27.78 54.69 19.34
C ASP A 847 26.79 53.58 19.72
N GLN A 848 26.31 53.57 20.97
CA GLN A 848 25.42 52.52 21.47
C GLN A 848 24.01 52.62 20.87
N THR A 849 23.72 51.71 19.93
CA THR A 849 22.44 51.55 19.24
C THR A 849 21.61 50.37 19.80
N PHE A 850 20.28 50.49 19.68
CA PHE A 850 19.29 49.45 20.01
C PHE A 850 19.34 48.85 21.43
N VAL A 851 20.00 49.51 22.39
CA VAL A 851 20.16 49.04 23.79
C VAL A 851 18.87 48.96 24.63
N ARG A 852 17.69 49.31 24.10
CA ARG A 852 16.42 49.28 24.84
C ARG A 852 16.02 47.82 25.15
N SER A 853 15.77 47.51 26.42
CA SER A 853 15.56 46.16 26.94
C SER A 853 16.77 45.22 26.84
N ALA A 854 17.94 45.70 26.39
CA ALA A 854 19.17 44.94 26.27
C ALA A 854 20.23 45.43 27.29
N VAL A 855 21.33 44.69 27.45
CA VAL A 855 22.46 45.09 28.30
C VAL A 855 23.27 46.15 27.55
N SER A 856 23.29 47.39 28.04
CA SER A 856 24.15 48.41 27.43
C SER A 856 25.60 48.26 27.89
N THR A 857 25.82 47.99 29.18
CA THR A 857 27.16 48.00 29.79
C THR A 857 27.26 46.94 30.89
N SER A 858 28.42 46.29 31.02
CA SER A 858 28.77 45.47 32.20
C SER A 858 30.13 45.91 32.76
N LYS A 859 30.29 45.86 34.08
CA LYS A 859 31.46 46.44 34.78
C LYS A 859 31.85 45.62 36.00
N ASN A 860 33.15 45.40 36.18
CA ASN A 860 33.72 44.87 37.42
C ASN A 860 34.97 45.68 37.83
N VAL A 861 35.64 45.26 38.90
CA VAL A 861 36.84 45.92 39.44
C VAL A 861 38.02 46.04 38.43
N ASN A 862 38.06 45.18 37.41
CA ASN A 862 39.17 45.03 36.46
C ASN A 862 38.85 45.49 35.02
N ILE A 863 37.59 45.39 34.58
CA ILE A 863 37.19 45.66 33.19
C ILE A 863 35.79 46.27 33.11
N GLN A 864 35.59 47.16 32.15
CA GLN A 864 34.27 47.63 31.72
C GLN A 864 34.05 47.23 30.26
N THR A 865 32.84 46.75 29.95
CA THR A 865 32.43 46.26 28.63
C THR A 865 31.16 47.00 28.19
N TRP A 866 31.14 47.50 26.96
CA TRP A 866 29.95 48.09 26.32
C TRP A 866 29.53 47.23 25.14
N TYR A 867 28.23 47.22 24.85
CA TYR A 867 27.62 46.46 23.76
C TYR A 867 26.85 47.38 22.82
N GLY A 868 26.92 47.10 21.53
CA GLY A 868 26.06 47.69 20.51
C GLY A 868 25.28 46.62 19.75
N TYR A 869 24.03 46.91 19.41
CA TYR A 869 23.11 45.98 18.76
C TYR A 869 22.59 46.53 17.42
N ASP A 870 22.04 45.65 16.59
CA ASP A 870 21.18 46.00 15.44
C ASP A 870 19.68 45.98 15.80
N GLU A 871 18.80 46.30 14.84
CA GLU A 871 17.35 46.29 15.02
C GLU A 871 16.76 44.91 15.33
N PHE A 872 17.51 43.83 15.11
CA PHE A 872 17.14 42.46 15.45
C PHE A 872 17.62 42.03 16.84
N GLY A 873 18.33 42.92 17.56
CA GLY A 873 18.90 42.63 18.88
C GLY A 873 20.17 41.75 18.84
N ARG A 874 20.82 41.62 17.68
CA ARG A 874 22.09 40.89 17.52
C ARG A 874 23.24 41.83 17.85
N VAL A 875 24.29 41.33 18.52
CA VAL A 875 25.45 42.13 18.92
C VAL A 875 26.29 42.49 17.70
N VAL A 876 26.31 43.76 17.29
CA VAL A 876 27.15 44.24 16.18
C VAL A 876 28.55 44.64 16.63
N TRP A 877 28.75 44.99 17.91
CA TRP A 877 30.08 45.14 18.48
C TRP A 877 30.11 44.99 20.01
N ILE A 878 31.28 44.64 20.52
CA ILE A 878 31.62 44.59 21.95
C ILE A 878 32.91 45.40 22.14
N ALA A 879 32.89 46.39 23.03
CA ALA A 879 34.06 47.19 23.39
C ALA A 879 34.47 46.90 24.84
N GLN A 880 35.78 46.75 25.10
CA GLN A 880 36.33 46.33 26.38
C GLN A 880 37.52 47.18 26.82
N LYS A 881 37.43 47.79 28.01
CA LYS A 881 38.50 48.59 28.64
C LYS A 881 39.00 47.91 29.91
N PRO A 882 40.14 47.19 29.87
CA PRO A 882 40.85 46.76 31.08
C PRO A 882 41.38 47.98 31.84
N LYS A 883 41.09 48.07 33.14
CA LYS A 883 41.46 49.19 34.03
C LYS A 883 42.97 49.44 34.10
N THR A 884 43.78 48.40 33.86
CA THR A 884 45.25 48.43 33.94
C THR A 884 45.93 48.80 32.61
N LEU A 885 45.21 48.91 31.50
CA LEU A 885 45.79 49.16 30.17
C LEU A 885 45.26 50.47 29.57
N PRO A 886 46.13 51.36 29.05
CA PRO A 886 45.72 52.59 28.38
C PRO A 886 45.29 52.33 26.93
N ARG A 887 44.42 51.33 26.70
CA ARG A 887 43.89 50.95 25.40
C ARG A 887 42.52 50.28 25.53
N LEU A 888 41.73 50.37 24.49
CA LEU A 888 40.45 49.68 24.33
C LEU A 888 40.58 48.55 23.30
N PHE A 889 39.95 47.41 23.56
CA PHE A 889 39.80 46.31 22.61
C PHE A 889 38.35 46.29 22.12
N ILE A 890 38.13 46.13 20.81
CA ILE A 890 36.80 46.06 20.22
C ILE A 890 36.71 44.81 19.34
N VAL A 891 35.60 44.09 19.43
CA VAL A 891 35.22 43.04 18.47
C VAL A 891 33.96 43.51 17.76
N ARG A 892 34.03 43.73 16.44
CA ARG A 892 32.90 44.13 15.58
C ARG A 892 32.47 42.97 14.71
N TYR A 893 31.16 42.71 14.66
CA TYR A 893 30.53 41.61 13.93
C TYR A 893 29.70 42.17 12.77
N THR A 894 29.87 41.61 11.58
CA THR A 894 28.99 41.85 10.43
C THR A 894 28.18 40.59 10.16
N HIS A 895 26.85 40.71 10.13
CA HIS A 895 25.93 39.61 9.86
C HIS A 895 25.28 39.72 8.48
N ASP A 896 24.81 38.61 7.93
CA ASP A 896 23.77 38.62 6.88
C ASP A 896 22.37 38.83 7.49
N PHE A 897 21.32 38.78 6.67
CA PHE A 897 19.94 38.90 7.15
C PHE A 897 19.52 37.71 8.05
N LEU A 898 20.03 36.50 7.80
CA LEU A 898 19.70 35.29 8.54
C LEU A 898 20.41 35.20 9.90
N GLY A 899 21.48 35.98 10.11
CA GLY A 899 22.30 35.98 11.33
C GLY A 899 23.64 35.24 11.19
N ASN A 900 24.02 34.83 9.99
CA ASN A 900 25.34 34.24 9.74
C ASN A 900 26.41 35.33 9.86
N ILE A 901 27.52 35.04 10.54
CA ILE A 901 28.59 36.00 10.78
C ILE A 901 29.50 36.05 9.55
N LEU A 902 29.40 37.11 8.75
CA LEU A 902 30.23 37.32 7.56
C LEU A 902 31.65 37.80 7.89
N THR A 903 31.78 38.62 8.94
CA THR A 903 33.07 39.22 9.34
C THR A 903 33.16 39.36 10.85
N VAL A 904 34.33 39.07 11.42
CA VAL A 904 34.72 39.42 12.81
C VAL A 904 35.98 40.27 12.76
N ALA A 905 35.86 41.55 13.09
CA ALA A 905 36.97 42.49 13.15
C ALA A 905 37.40 42.72 14.61
N ASN A 906 38.59 42.25 14.97
CA ASN A 906 39.23 42.54 16.25
C ASN A 906 40.08 43.80 16.06
N VAL A 907 39.76 44.88 16.77
CA VAL A 907 40.42 46.20 16.63
C VAL A 907 40.86 46.70 18.01
N THR A 908 41.95 47.46 18.06
CA THR A 908 42.47 48.05 19.31
C THR A 908 42.73 49.54 19.12
N TYR A 909 42.30 50.36 20.07
CA TYR A 909 42.45 51.82 20.08
C TYR A 909 43.22 52.30 21.32
N ASP A 910 43.95 53.41 21.22
CA ASP A 910 44.43 54.15 22.40
C ASP A 910 43.32 55.01 23.03
N LEU A 911 43.61 55.66 24.16
CA LEU A 911 42.66 56.54 24.85
C LEU A 911 42.47 57.93 24.19
N HIS A 912 43.04 58.16 23.00
CA HIS A 912 42.86 59.38 22.22
C HIS A 912 42.04 59.15 20.94
N GLY A 913 41.65 57.91 20.64
CA GLY A 913 40.93 57.52 19.43
C GLY A 913 41.82 57.01 18.29
N ASN A 914 43.14 56.85 18.50
CA ASN A 914 44.05 56.33 17.49
C ASN A 914 43.95 54.79 17.39
N ARG A 915 43.71 54.26 16.19
CA ARG A 915 43.72 52.81 15.93
C ARG A 915 45.15 52.27 16.00
N LEU A 916 45.40 51.33 16.90
CA LEU A 916 46.73 50.74 17.17
C LEU A 916 46.96 49.44 16.38
N GLN A 917 45.98 48.55 16.38
CA GLN A 917 46.06 47.22 15.77
C GLN A 917 44.67 46.78 15.27
N GLN A 918 44.64 45.91 14.28
CA GLN A 918 43.41 45.31 13.74
C GLN A 918 43.70 43.94 13.12
N PHE A 919 42.72 43.03 13.17
CA PHE A 919 42.78 41.69 12.60
C PHE A 919 41.38 41.19 12.28
N TYR A 920 41.16 40.74 11.04
CA TYR A 920 39.85 40.38 10.53
C TYR A 920 39.78 38.89 10.22
N HIS A 921 38.73 38.22 10.69
CA HIS A 921 38.23 36.98 10.11
C HIS A 921 37.09 37.31 9.14
N HIS A 922 37.04 36.63 7.99
CA HIS A 922 35.90 36.68 7.07
C HIS A 922 35.44 35.25 6.80
N TYR A 923 34.13 35.03 6.72
CA TYR A 923 33.54 33.72 6.53
C TYR A 923 32.65 33.72 5.29
N GLU A 924 32.78 32.67 4.48
CA GLU A 924 31.86 32.36 3.40
C GLU A 924 31.07 31.12 3.79
N TYR A 925 29.80 31.09 3.39
CA TYR A 925 28.87 29.99 3.65
C TYR A 925 28.45 29.34 2.34
N ASP A 926 28.05 28.08 2.38
CA ASP A 926 27.39 27.44 1.24
C ASP A 926 25.90 27.84 1.14
N ALA A 927 25.16 27.24 0.22
CA ALA A 927 23.74 27.52 0.04
C ALA A 927 22.89 27.05 1.24
N GLU A 928 23.27 25.94 1.87
CA GLU A 928 22.72 25.36 3.12
C GLU A 928 23.00 26.24 4.36
N LYS A 929 23.80 27.31 4.22
CA LYS A 929 24.29 28.17 5.30
C LYS A 929 25.20 27.46 6.30
N ARG A 930 25.90 26.41 5.86
CA ARG A 930 27.07 25.83 6.55
C ARG A 930 28.32 26.66 6.21
N LEU A 931 29.29 26.72 7.11
CA LEU A 931 30.55 27.42 6.89
C LEU A 931 31.33 26.72 5.76
N SER A 932 31.57 27.38 4.63
CA SER A 932 32.30 26.79 3.49
C SER A 932 33.76 27.23 3.43
N LYS A 933 34.09 28.46 3.86
CA LYS A 933 35.48 28.94 3.93
C LYS A 933 35.72 29.94 5.06
N ALA A 934 36.91 29.93 5.63
CA ALA A 934 37.41 30.92 6.57
C ALA A 934 38.66 31.62 6.03
N TYR A 935 38.67 32.95 6.09
CA TYR A 935 39.74 33.84 5.63
C TYR A 935 40.26 34.72 6.76
N THR A 936 41.44 35.31 6.55
CA THR A 936 42.02 36.34 7.43
C THR A 936 42.57 37.53 6.64
N SER A 937 42.52 38.74 7.19
CA SER A 937 43.23 39.92 6.67
C SER A 937 43.72 40.87 7.79
N LEU A 938 44.69 41.73 7.46
CA LEU A 938 45.25 42.77 8.34
C LEU A 938 44.61 44.15 8.12
N GLU A 939 43.74 44.26 7.13
CA GLU A 939 42.99 45.46 6.72
C GLU A 939 41.62 45.01 6.23
N GLU A 940 40.58 45.84 6.39
CA GLU A 940 39.19 45.48 6.10
C GLU A 940 38.95 45.14 4.61
N ASN A 941 39.48 45.99 3.73
CA ASN A 941 39.26 45.96 2.28
C ASN A 941 40.49 45.47 1.49
N ALA A 942 41.43 44.77 2.15
CA ALA A 942 42.59 44.18 1.48
C ALA A 942 42.35 42.72 1.06
N SER A 943 43.28 42.19 0.25
CA SER A 943 43.30 40.78 -0.17
C SER A 943 43.15 39.82 1.02
N ARG A 944 42.04 39.11 1.05
CA ARG A 944 41.74 38.06 2.04
C ARG A 944 42.64 36.85 1.82
N ARG A 945 43.36 36.39 2.85
CA ARG A 945 44.15 35.15 2.80
C ARG A 945 43.29 33.98 3.30
N LEU A 946 43.10 32.96 2.46
CA LEU A 946 42.36 31.74 2.80
C LEU A 946 43.09 30.99 3.94
N ARG A 947 42.34 30.42 4.88
CA ARG A 947 42.89 29.67 6.02
C ARG A 947 42.29 28.28 6.17
N ALA A 948 41.01 28.13 5.88
CA ALA A 948 40.35 26.83 5.82
C ALA A 948 39.28 26.82 4.73
N THR A 949 39.22 25.73 3.95
CA THR A 949 38.05 25.33 3.16
C THR A 949 37.35 24.19 3.90
N TYR A 950 36.03 24.13 3.83
CA TYR A 950 35.20 23.10 4.46
C TYR A 950 34.29 22.49 3.39
N GLU A 951 34.34 21.17 3.25
CA GLU A 951 33.48 20.42 2.35
C GLU A 951 32.58 19.48 3.16
N TYR A 952 31.37 19.24 2.66
CA TYR A 952 30.37 18.42 3.32
C TYR A 952 29.85 17.33 2.38
N TYR A 953 29.47 16.19 2.95
CA TYR A 953 28.72 15.18 2.21
C TYR A 953 27.35 15.72 1.80
N LEU A 954 26.82 15.25 0.67
CA LEU A 954 25.46 15.59 0.20
C LEU A 954 24.37 15.36 1.27
N HIS A 955 24.55 14.38 2.17
CA HIS A 955 23.60 14.06 3.24
C HIS A 955 23.83 14.85 4.55
N GLY A 956 24.76 15.81 4.59
CA GLY A 956 24.90 16.78 5.70
C GLY A 956 26.26 16.88 6.39
N PRO A 957 26.89 15.77 6.86
CA PRO A 957 28.10 15.78 7.68
C PRO A 957 29.32 16.40 7.00
N LEU A 958 30.26 16.89 7.80
CA LEU A 958 31.55 17.43 7.33
C LEU A 958 32.37 16.31 6.70
N LYS A 959 32.82 16.50 5.47
CA LYS A 959 33.58 15.53 4.67
C LYS A 959 35.08 15.79 4.73
N ARG A 960 35.49 17.04 4.51
CA ARG A 960 36.90 17.46 4.44
C ARG A 960 37.10 18.86 5.01
N ILE A 961 38.23 19.09 5.66
CA ILE A 961 38.77 20.44 5.93
C ILE A 961 40.11 20.56 5.22
N GLU A 962 40.29 21.56 4.35
CA GLU A 962 41.60 21.89 3.78
C GLU A 962 42.20 23.10 4.51
N LEU A 963 43.31 22.89 5.21
CA LEU A 963 43.98 23.93 6.00
C LEU A 963 45.14 24.59 5.25
N GLY A 964 45.29 25.89 5.46
CA GLY A 964 46.56 26.59 5.23
C GLY A 964 47.01 26.71 3.78
N GLU A 965 46.09 26.85 2.82
CA GLU A 965 46.38 26.90 1.37
C GLU A 965 46.90 25.53 0.86
N ASN A 966 46.10 24.49 1.13
CA ASN A 966 46.34 23.10 0.74
C ASN A 966 47.61 22.49 1.38
N LEU A 967 47.87 22.86 2.64
CA LEU A 967 48.98 22.36 3.44
C LEU A 967 48.66 21.03 4.16
N GLN A 968 47.38 20.80 4.49
CA GLN A 968 46.89 19.60 5.17
C GLN A 968 45.40 19.42 4.83
N GLY A 969 45.02 18.26 4.28
CA GLY A 969 43.65 17.79 4.26
C GLY A 969 43.24 17.17 5.60
N ILE A 970 41.97 17.20 5.97
CA ILE A 970 41.46 16.43 7.10
C ILE A 970 40.12 15.83 6.67
N ASP A 971 40.13 14.56 6.29
CA ASP A 971 38.98 13.81 5.79
C ASP A 971 38.31 13.00 6.89
N PHE A 972 36.98 13.08 6.95
CA PHE A 972 36.15 12.46 7.97
C PHE A 972 35.24 11.41 7.33
N VAL A 973 35.34 10.15 7.77
CA VAL A 973 34.41 9.08 7.35
C VAL A 973 33.58 8.64 8.55
N TYR A 974 32.31 8.32 8.29
CA TYR A 974 31.33 7.94 9.30
C TYR A 974 30.77 6.53 9.05
N ASN A 975 30.21 5.90 10.09
CA ASN A 975 29.30 4.77 9.93
C ASN A 975 27.86 5.24 9.67
N ILE A 976 26.96 4.26 9.49
CA ILE A 976 25.53 4.49 9.20
C ILE A 976 24.77 5.21 10.34
N HIS A 977 25.37 5.31 11.54
CA HIS A 977 24.84 6.08 12.67
C HIS A 977 25.31 7.54 12.72
N GLY A 978 26.16 7.96 11.78
CA GLY A 978 26.84 9.26 11.84
C GLY A 978 27.96 9.32 12.88
N TRP A 979 28.46 8.17 13.37
CA TRP A 979 29.61 8.13 14.25
C TRP A 979 30.89 8.06 13.44
N LEU A 980 31.89 8.82 13.87
CA LEU A 980 33.17 8.97 13.19
C LEU A 980 33.97 7.66 13.22
N THR A 981 34.18 7.03 12.06
CA THR A 981 35.01 5.83 11.92
C THR A 981 36.44 6.15 11.50
N GLN A 982 36.70 7.34 10.94
CA GLN A 982 38.02 7.70 10.43
C GLN A 982 38.27 9.21 10.45
N ILE A 983 39.51 9.62 10.80
CA ILE A 983 40.07 10.93 10.47
C ILE A 983 41.38 10.68 9.72
N ASN A 984 41.37 10.85 8.39
CA ASN A 984 42.41 10.41 7.44
C ASN A 984 42.73 8.90 7.54
N HIS A 985 43.25 8.27 6.49
CA HIS A 985 43.60 6.85 6.56
C HIS A 985 45.06 6.62 7.01
N PRO A 986 45.32 5.76 8.02
CA PRO A 986 46.69 5.41 8.45
C PRO A 986 47.55 4.71 7.37
N ASP A 987 46.92 4.17 6.32
CA ASP A 987 47.57 3.74 5.08
C ASP A 987 47.13 4.70 3.95
N PRO A 988 48.04 5.54 3.42
CA PRO A 988 47.72 6.54 2.38
C PRO A 988 47.12 5.97 1.09
N ALA A 989 47.26 4.67 0.82
CA ALA A 989 46.64 4.04 -0.36
C ALA A 989 45.11 3.90 -0.26
N GLN A 990 44.54 4.15 0.92
CA GLN A 990 43.10 4.07 1.22
C GLN A 990 42.59 5.39 1.83
N ASP A 991 43.31 6.49 1.64
CA ASP A 991 42.89 7.80 2.13
C ASP A 991 41.77 8.43 1.26
N PRO A 992 40.69 8.99 1.85
CA PRO A 992 39.56 9.55 1.10
C PRO A 992 39.89 10.79 0.26
N GLY A 993 40.83 11.62 0.70
CA GLY A 993 41.29 12.80 -0.03
C GLY A 993 42.41 12.47 -1.01
N ALA A 994 43.19 11.42 -0.72
CA ALA A 994 44.29 10.89 -1.54
C ALA A 994 45.38 11.94 -1.88
N ASP A 995 45.52 12.98 -1.04
CA ASP A 995 46.50 14.05 -1.25
C ASP A 995 47.94 13.68 -0.82
N GLY A 996 48.07 12.62 0.00
CA GLY A 996 49.35 12.00 0.35
C GLY A 996 50.27 12.81 1.26
N ASN A 997 49.80 13.91 1.85
CA ASN A 997 50.60 14.81 2.69
C ASN A 997 50.23 14.78 4.18
N ASP A 998 49.42 13.81 4.61
CA ASP A 998 48.85 13.76 5.94
C ASP A 998 49.87 13.65 7.09
N VAL A 999 49.76 14.61 8.02
CA VAL A 999 50.50 14.60 9.29
C VAL A 999 50.05 13.49 10.25
N PHE A 1000 48.80 13.00 10.14
CA PHE A 1000 48.29 11.88 10.92
C PHE A 1000 47.10 11.18 10.24
N GLY A 1001 46.80 9.97 10.68
CA GLY A 1001 45.54 9.27 10.38
C GLY A 1001 45.07 8.39 11.54
N MET A 1002 43.75 8.18 11.65
CA MET A 1002 43.12 7.46 12.75
C MET A 1002 41.87 6.70 12.30
N THR A 1003 41.75 5.43 12.71
CA THR A 1003 40.53 4.62 12.53
C THR A 1003 39.91 4.27 13.89
N LEU A 1004 38.58 4.30 13.97
CA LEU A 1004 37.75 3.98 15.14
C LEU A 1004 36.79 2.83 14.80
N ASP A 1005 36.60 1.89 15.73
CA ASP A 1005 35.68 0.76 15.60
C ASP A 1005 34.69 0.74 16.76
N TYR A 1006 33.42 0.54 16.43
CA TYR A 1006 32.29 0.38 17.36
C TYR A 1006 31.68 -1.03 17.27
N TYR A 1007 31.78 -1.67 16.10
CA TYR A 1007 31.10 -2.91 15.75
C TYR A 1007 31.97 -3.71 14.77
N GLN A 1008 32.66 -4.73 15.29
CA GLN A 1008 33.59 -5.61 14.55
C GLN A 1008 33.04 -6.22 13.24
N SER A 1009 31.72 -6.25 13.06
CA SER A 1009 31.06 -6.67 11.82
C SER A 1009 31.14 -5.66 10.68
N GLU A 1010 31.13 -4.35 10.97
CA GLU A 1010 30.94 -3.30 9.95
C GLU A 1010 32.24 -2.98 9.19
N MET A 1011 33.41 -3.14 9.82
CA MET A 1011 34.70 -3.01 9.12
C MET A 1011 34.88 -4.00 7.96
N ASN A 1012 34.21 -5.15 7.96
CA ASN A 1012 34.28 -6.12 6.87
C ASN A 1012 33.63 -5.64 5.56
N ASN A 1013 32.78 -4.61 5.61
CA ASN A 1013 32.14 -4.01 4.44
C ASN A 1013 32.91 -2.78 3.90
N LEU A 1014 33.71 -2.13 4.76
CA LEU A 1014 34.60 -1.02 4.37
C LEU A 1014 35.95 -1.53 3.83
N TYR A 1015 36.45 -2.66 4.34
CA TYR A 1015 37.74 -3.23 3.95
C TYR A 1015 37.58 -4.64 3.39
N SER A 1016 38.10 -4.88 2.18
CA SER A 1016 38.01 -6.17 1.50
C SER A 1016 38.89 -7.25 2.16
N VAL A 1017 38.35 -7.90 3.20
CA VAL A 1017 38.79 -9.17 3.80
C VAL A 1017 40.32 -9.34 3.90
N VAL A 1018 40.97 -8.55 4.77
CA VAL A 1018 42.24 -8.96 5.37
C VAL A 1018 41.93 -10.11 6.34
N SER A 1019 42.02 -11.36 5.86
CA SER A 1019 41.50 -12.50 6.62
C SER A 1019 42.32 -12.79 7.87
N GLY A 1020 41.65 -12.81 9.02
CA GLY A 1020 42.26 -12.99 10.33
C GLY A 1020 41.76 -11.94 11.33
N VAL A 1021 41.72 -12.28 12.62
CA VAL A 1021 41.37 -11.33 13.68
C VAL A 1021 42.37 -10.16 13.63
N PRO A 1022 41.94 -8.89 13.45
CA PRO A 1022 42.87 -7.79 13.29
C PRO A 1022 43.75 -7.60 14.53
N ASP A 1023 45.04 -7.95 14.46
CA ASP A 1023 45.97 -7.70 15.55
C ASP A 1023 46.22 -6.21 15.67
N VAL A 1024 45.54 -5.60 16.64
CA VAL A 1024 45.57 -4.17 16.93
C VAL A 1024 47.01 -3.68 17.16
N ARG A 1025 47.93 -4.55 17.60
CA ARG A 1025 49.35 -4.21 17.75
C ARG A 1025 50.06 -3.97 16.41
N LYS A 1026 49.72 -4.74 15.37
CA LYS A 1026 50.27 -4.55 14.01
C LYS A 1026 49.71 -3.30 13.34
N ARG A 1027 48.46 -2.91 13.64
CA ARG A 1027 47.90 -1.59 13.25
C ARG A 1027 48.53 -0.38 13.96
N HIS A 1028 49.32 -0.59 15.02
CA HIS A 1028 49.97 0.49 15.78
C HIS A 1028 51.51 0.37 15.85
N GLY A 1029 52.13 -0.49 15.03
CA GLY A 1029 53.59 -0.66 15.00
C GLY A 1029 54.22 -1.13 16.32
N LEU A 1030 53.43 -1.71 17.24
CA LEU A 1030 53.91 -2.12 18.56
C LEU A 1030 54.70 -3.43 18.45
N PRO A 1031 55.86 -3.58 19.14
CA PRO A 1031 56.71 -4.76 19.03
C PRO A 1031 56.00 -6.03 19.52
N GLU A 1032 56.26 -7.15 18.83
CA GLU A 1032 55.69 -8.46 19.20
C GLU A 1032 56.18 -8.91 20.58
N ILE A 1033 55.24 -9.21 21.47
CA ILE A 1033 55.51 -9.97 22.68
C ILE A 1033 55.43 -11.45 22.32
N VAL A 1034 56.53 -12.18 22.50
CA VAL A 1034 56.64 -13.62 22.22
C VAL A 1034 55.53 -14.38 22.97
N GLN A 1035 54.54 -14.88 22.23
CA GLN A 1035 53.51 -15.73 22.82
C GLN A 1035 54.04 -17.15 22.99
N VAL A 1036 54.31 -17.53 24.24
CA VAL A 1036 54.45 -18.94 24.63
C VAL A 1036 53.07 -19.58 24.59
N SER A 1037 52.86 -20.52 23.68
CA SER A 1037 51.60 -21.25 23.55
C SER A 1037 51.44 -22.27 24.68
N VAL A 1038 50.35 -22.13 25.46
CA VAL A 1038 49.95 -23.10 26.49
C VAL A 1038 48.69 -23.81 26.01
N SER A 1039 48.69 -25.14 26.06
CA SER A 1039 47.57 -25.97 25.58
C SER A 1039 46.46 -26.11 26.63
N ASN A 1040 45.23 -26.35 26.15
CA ASN A 1040 44.03 -26.42 26.99
C ASN A 1040 44.09 -27.56 28.03
N ARG A 1041 44.04 -27.22 29.33
CA ARG A 1041 43.08 -27.80 30.31
C ARG A 1041 43.17 -27.19 31.73
N GLN A 1042 42.03 -27.25 32.41
CA GLN A 1042 41.73 -26.89 33.81
C GLN A 1042 41.71 -25.39 34.18
N PRO A 1043 40.68 -24.90 34.92
CA PRO A 1043 40.51 -23.48 35.23
C PRO A 1043 40.99 -23.11 36.65
N PHE A 1044 42.16 -22.50 36.80
CA PHE A 1044 42.53 -21.86 38.07
C PHE A 1044 43.42 -20.61 37.92
N MET A 1045 43.21 -19.68 38.85
CA MET A 1045 44.02 -18.50 39.19
C MET A 1045 44.26 -17.42 38.12
N ARG A 1046 43.64 -16.26 38.36
CA ARG A 1046 44.10 -14.96 37.84
C ARG A 1046 45.56 -14.72 38.26
N PHE A 1047 46.41 -14.37 37.30
CA PHE A 1047 47.58 -13.54 37.56
C PHE A 1047 47.59 -12.35 36.60
N GLY A 1048 46.93 -11.26 37.04
CA GLY A 1048 47.34 -9.92 36.62
C GLY A 1048 48.65 -9.53 37.33
N PRO A 1049 49.33 -8.45 36.91
CA PRO A 1049 50.58 -8.03 37.52
C PRO A 1049 50.37 -7.66 39.00
N GLN A 1050 51.02 -8.39 39.92
CA GLN A 1050 51.00 -8.06 41.33
C GLN A 1050 51.95 -6.89 41.63
N LEU A 1051 51.36 -5.72 41.90
CA LEU A 1051 51.97 -4.75 42.80
C LEU A 1051 51.56 -5.15 44.23
N ASN A 1052 52.48 -5.77 44.97
CA ASN A 1052 52.23 -6.14 46.36
C ASN A 1052 52.19 -4.90 47.26
N PHE A 1053 51.00 -4.59 47.76
CA PHE A 1053 50.79 -3.78 48.97
C PHE A 1053 49.96 -4.60 49.95
N SER A 1054 50.62 -5.50 50.67
CA SER A 1054 50.10 -6.08 51.90
C SER A 1054 50.14 -5.05 53.03
N GLU A 1055 49.10 -5.04 53.86
CA GLU A 1055 49.04 -4.32 55.15
C GLU A 1055 49.20 -2.78 55.11
N GLN A 1056 48.09 -2.08 54.91
CA GLN A 1056 47.53 -1.23 55.98
C GLN A 1056 46.08 -0.81 55.69
N SER A 1057 45.34 -0.49 56.75
CA SER A 1057 43.96 -0.02 56.69
C SER A 1057 43.85 1.49 56.41
N ASN A 1058 42.65 1.95 56.06
CA ASN A 1058 42.21 3.35 56.12
C ASN A 1058 42.88 4.37 55.16
N ILE A 1059 42.77 4.19 53.84
CA ILE A 1059 42.87 5.30 52.87
C ILE A 1059 41.74 5.18 51.82
N GLY A 1060 40.96 6.23 51.63
CA GLY A 1060 39.81 6.25 50.70
C GLY A 1060 40.11 6.74 49.28
N ASP A 1061 39.18 6.45 48.37
CA ASP A 1061 39.32 6.68 46.92
C ASP A 1061 39.17 8.15 46.51
N LYS A 1062 40.28 8.90 46.53
CA LYS A 1062 40.42 10.23 45.88
C LYS A 1062 41.67 10.35 44.99
N LYS A 1063 42.12 9.24 44.37
CA LYS A 1063 43.44 9.17 43.70
C LYS A 1063 43.50 9.48 42.19
N ASN A 1064 42.37 9.57 41.50
CA ASN A 1064 42.32 9.80 40.04
C ASN A 1064 41.73 11.18 39.65
N GLY A 1065 41.85 12.18 40.52
CA GLY A 1065 41.46 13.57 40.22
C GLY A 1065 42.50 14.33 39.38
N ALA A 1066 42.03 15.28 38.56
CA ALA A 1066 42.88 16.10 37.69
C ALA A 1066 43.89 16.99 38.45
N GLU A 1067 43.65 17.27 39.73
CA GLU A 1067 44.50 18.10 40.60
C GLU A 1067 45.75 17.37 41.15
N THR A 1068 45.98 16.10 40.78
CA THR A 1068 47.09 15.34 41.35
C THR A 1068 48.47 15.81 40.83
N PRO A 1069 49.50 15.95 41.69
CA PRO A 1069 50.83 16.41 41.27
C PRO A 1069 51.49 15.57 40.16
N LYS A 1070 51.14 14.28 40.04
CA LYS A 1070 51.61 13.42 38.94
C LYS A 1070 51.02 13.81 37.58
N TYR A 1071 49.77 14.28 37.54
CA TYR A 1071 49.16 14.76 36.30
C TYR A 1071 49.78 16.11 35.88
N MET A 1072 50.02 17.00 36.84
CA MET A 1072 50.76 18.24 36.63
C MET A 1072 52.20 17.99 36.14
N GLN A 1073 52.92 17.01 36.69
CA GLN A 1073 54.26 16.61 36.22
C GLN A 1073 54.27 15.98 34.81
N VAL A 1074 53.14 15.49 34.30
CA VAL A 1074 53.01 15.08 32.90
C VAL A 1074 52.76 16.31 32.01
N LEU A 1075 51.92 17.25 32.43
CA LEU A 1075 51.72 18.52 31.74
C LEU A 1075 53.00 19.38 31.66
N GLU A 1076 53.85 19.38 32.69
CA GLU A 1076 55.17 20.02 32.67
C GLU A 1076 56.20 19.31 31.76
N ARG A 1077 55.91 18.09 31.29
CA ARG A 1077 56.71 17.39 30.26
C ARG A 1077 56.17 17.57 28.84
N PHE A 1078 55.04 18.27 28.68
CA PHE A 1078 54.44 18.66 27.40
C PHE A 1078 54.56 20.17 27.13
N LYS A 1079 55.37 20.88 27.91
CA LYS A 1079 55.80 22.27 27.71
C LYS A 1079 57.30 22.32 27.43
#